data_AF-A0A673WY35-F1
#
_entry.id   AF-A0A673WY35-F1
#
_cell.length_a   1.000
_cell.length_b   1.000
_cell.length_c   1.000
_cell.angle_alpha   90.00
_cell.angle_beta   90.00
_cell.angle_gamma   90.00
#
_symmetry.space_group_name_H-M   'P 1'
#
loop_
_entity.id
_entity.type
_entity.pdbx_description
1 polymer ?
#
loop_
_entity_poly.entity_id
_entity_poly.type
_entity_poly.pdbx_seq_one_letter_code
_entity_poly.pdbx_strand_id
1 'polypeptide(L)'
;MSLSGEREEGGPASKMSLSGEREEGGPASKRSVSGEHGTKSKRPIKQERPTSPVPSCVSMKSDWSMEPPMKFREGDFSTEQRNQQERSESEILSGQSSQSHQTDLDSIFSVCGPVMYICFCFPQVKLICQLFIIVLMRKHLFSCLTYLHDLFHLLEEKMMTFVKNELKILSPELPEGFESQKQDKEVVDAEDEKQESSAGEGALKITLHVLRKMNQKELADTLENYSDELAVICQRELKSNLKKKFQCIFEGIAKQGNPTLLNKIYTELYITEGGTGEVNNEHELRQIETTTRKQARPETAIKCNDIFKPLTGQDKRIRTVLTKGVAGIGKTVSVQKFILDWAEGKANQDVQFVFSFPFRELNLMKGDDLTLIELLYHFSMETKQSRISNYDKYKVVFIFDGLDECRLPLDFQKNKICCDVTESISVDVLLTNLIKGNLLPSALLWITTRPAAANKIPSGCVDQVTEVRGFNDPQKEEYFRKRFSDEDLASRIISHIKTSRSLHIMCHIPVFCWISATVLEHMLKHKREEMPKTLTEMYTHLVVFHTKQKNEKYLGKEETGPHWNKESILSLGKLAFQQLVKCSQIFYEEDLKEAGIDVSEASVYSGLCTQLFKEECGLYQDKVYCFVHLSIQEFLAAVYVFLSFINNNENLMDELQSKSRNFSVRIRQRRKVTFYKSAVDKALQSETGNLDLLLRFLLGLSLESNQKHLRGLLTKTRISSQSHEETVKYIKEKIRENPSPERSINLFHCLNELNDHSLVEEVQRYLRSGSLSEDNLSPAEWSALVFVLLTSEKELDVFDLKKYSRSEETLLRLLPVVKASRAALLSGCGVTEEGCASLVSALRSNPSHLRELDLSNNDLKDSGVELLSAGLGNPHCKLETLRLSRCLVTEEGCDSLVLALKSNPSHLRELDLSYNHPGDSGVRLLSAGLEDPHCRLEKLNVEHGGEYTMKPGLRKYICDLTLDLNTVDRLLFLSEENRKVTCRTEEQPYPDHPERFEDWGQVLCREGLTGRCYWEVEWSGKGAGIGVTYKGISRRGEFEDCVIGYNDKSWSLTCSDKRYVARYNDNHTFIDIPSSKSHRVGVYLDWPAGTLSFYSASSDTLTHMHTFTSTFTEPLYPGFWVYYDGDSVSL
;
A
#
# COMPACT_ATOMS: atom_id res chain seq x y z
N MET A 1 10.55 -29.77 -46.36
CA MET A 1 10.77 -29.94 -47.82
C MET A 1 11.55 -28.74 -48.33
N SER A 2 12.55 -28.95 -49.19
CA SER A 2 13.13 -27.96 -50.12
C SER A 2 13.88 -26.73 -49.54
N LEU A 3 14.91 -26.17 -50.18
CA LEU A 3 16.06 -26.71 -50.93
C LEU A 3 17.12 -25.58 -51.06
N SER A 4 18.36 -25.96 -51.34
CA SER A 4 19.61 -25.18 -51.54
C SER A 4 19.57 -23.91 -52.42
N GLY A 5 20.53 -22.99 -52.19
CA GLY A 5 20.97 -21.94 -53.14
C GLY A 5 22.29 -21.23 -52.69
N GLU A 6 23.25 -21.06 -53.60
CA GLU A 6 24.66 -20.67 -53.33
C GLU A 6 25.11 -19.28 -53.87
N ARG A 7 26.40 -18.94 -53.64
CA ARG A 7 27.32 -17.93 -54.29
C ARG A 7 27.59 -16.64 -53.50
N GLU A 8 28.84 -16.26 -53.18
CA GLU A 8 30.03 -15.87 -54.01
C GLU A 8 29.83 -14.55 -54.78
N GLU A 9 30.74 -13.56 -54.87
CA GLU A 9 32.14 -13.31 -54.44
C GLU A 9 32.24 -11.88 -53.79
N GLY A 10 33.35 -11.29 -53.31
CA GLY A 10 34.78 -11.65 -53.31
C GLY A 10 35.64 -10.64 -52.52
N GLY A 11 36.97 -10.88 -52.44
CA GLY A 11 37.97 -9.99 -51.80
C GLY A 11 38.49 -8.86 -52.73
N PRO A 12 39.64 -8.19 -52.45
CA PRO A 12 40.89 -8.84 -51.99
C PRO A 12 41.70 -8.11 -50.89
N ALA A 13 42.89 -8.68 -50.58
CA ALA A 13 43.91 -8.23 -49.63
C ALA A 13 44.59 -6.88 -50.02
N SER A 14 45.48 -6.22 -49.24
CA SER A 14 46.78 -6.73 -48.74
C SER A 14 47.53 -5.64 -47.91
N LYS A 15 48.17 -5.98 -46.77
CA LYS A 15 49.62 -6.23 -46.52
C LYS A 15 50.48 -5.04 -45.98
N MET A 16 51.41 -5.42 -45.08
CA MET A 16 52.69 -4.75 -44.69
C MET A 16 52.57 -3.39 -43.95
N SER A 17 53.05 -3.17 -42.71
CA SER A 17 54.30 -3.50 -41.99
C SER A 17 55.46 -2.54 -42.27
N LEU A 18 55.97 -1.87 -41.23
CA LEU A 18 57.33 -1.30 -40.97
C LEU A 18 57.19 -0.43 -39.70
N SER A 19 57.68 -0.84 -38.53
CA SER A 19 59.06 -0.70 -38.00
C SER A 19 59.39 0.70 -37.48
N GLY A 20 59.83 0.80 -36.22
CA GLY A 20 60.20 2.08 -35.59
C GLY A 20 60.59 1.90 -34.13
N GLU A 21 61.65 1.16 -33.86
CA GLU A 21 62.26 1.06 -32.53
C GLU A 21 62.90 2.39 -32.11
N ARG A 22 62.85 2.70 -30.81
CA ARG A 22 64.00 3.26 -30.10
C ARG A 22 63.90 3.08 -28.57
N GLU A 23 64.95 2.45 -28.07
CA GLU A 23 65.51 2.45 -26.72
C GLU A 23 65.68 3.89 -26.15
N GLU A 24 65.99 4.17 -24.89
CA GLU A 24 66.39 3.35 -23.73
C GLU A 24 66.14 4.18 -22.43
N GLY A 25 66.33 3.59 -21.23
CA GLY A 25 66.58 4.41 -20.02
C GLY A 25 66.02 3.86 -18.70
N GLY A 26 66.82 3.04 -18.00
CA GLY A 26 66.57 2.60 -16.63
C GLY A 26 67.09 3.57 -15.54
N PRO A 27 67.60 3.07 -14.39
CA PRO A 27 66.72 2.92 -13.22
C PRO A 27 67.33 3.38 -11.87
N ALA A 28 66.52 3.18 -10.80
CA ALA A 28 66.91 2.90 -9.40
C ALA A 28 67.33 4.05 -8.43
N SER A 29 66.76 3.99 -7.21
CA SER A 29 67.47 3.57 -5.96
C SER A 29 67.22 4.43 -4.69
N LYS A 30 67.32 3.75 -3.51
CA LYS A 30 67.40 4.25 -2.10
C LYS A 30 66.11 4.90 -1.54
N ARG A 31 65.49 4.48 -0.41
CA ARG A 31 65.87 3.81 0.86
C ARG A 31 66.51 4.73 1.91
N SER A 32 66.12 4.54 3.19
CA SER A 32 66.55 5.22 4.44
C SER A 32 65.77 6.53 4.79
N VAL A 33 65.47 6.89 6.06
CA VAL A 33 65.67 6.19 7.36
C VAL A 33 64.67 6.67 8.45
N SER A 34 64.69 6.00 9.61
CA SER A 34 63.85 6.09 10.82
C SER A 34 63.47 7.44 11.43
N GLY A 35 62.36 7.43 12.19
CA GLY A 35 62.11 8.27 13.37
C GLY A 35 61.23 7.51 14.39
N GLU A 36 61.64 7.43 15.65
CA GLU A 36 61.08 6.52 16.67
C GLU A 36 60.06 7.14 17.65
N HIS A 37 59.52 6.27 18.53
CA HIS A 37 58.69 6.52 19.72
C HIS A 37 57.22 6.93 19.42
N GLY A 38 56.19 6.36 20.03
CA GLY A 38 56.09 5.64 21.32
C GLY A 38 55.29 6.52 22.29
N THR A 39 54.05 6.23 22.65
CA THR A 39 53.70 5.19 23.64
C THR A 39 52.18 5.09 23.86
N LYS A 40 51.72 3.95 24.44
CA LYS A 40 50.67 3.75 25.48
C LYS A 40 49.63 4.87 25.76
N SER A 41 48.38 4.62 26.17
CA SER A 41 47.52 3.43 26.29
C SER A 41 46.16 3.84 26.91
N LYS A 42 45.15 2.96 26.88
CA LYS A 42 43.96 2.86 27.79
C LYS A 42 42.77 3.85 27.67
N ARG A 43 41.63 3.21 27.34
CA ARG A 43 40.20 3.36 27.79
C ARG A 43 40.03 3.68 29.30
N PRO A 44 38.82 3.88 29.90
CA PRO A 44 37.42 3.76 29.39
C PRO A 44 36.51 4.98 29.72
N ILE A 45 35.17 4.96 29.54
CA ILE A 45 34.19 4.63 30.62
C ILE A 45 32.71 4.57 30.12
N LYS A 46 32.01 3.53 30.60
CA LYS A 46 30.56 3.31 30.87
C LYS A 46 29.42 3.67 29.90
N GLN A 47 28.53 2.68 29.75
CA GLN A 47 27.10 2.82 29.46
C GLN A 47 26.31 3.24 30.72
N GLU A 48 25.17 3.90 30.54
CA GLU A 48 24.00 3.80 31.44
C GLU A 48 22.71 4.08 30.63
N ARG A 49 21.63 3.34 30.90
CA ARG A 49 20.27 3.63 30.39
C ARG A 49 19.55 4.56 31.38
N PRO A 50 18.56 5.35 30.93
CA PRO A 50 17.21 5.03 31.43
C PRO A 50 16.05 5.19 30.42
N THR A 51 14.97 4.51 30.82
CA THR A 51 13.53 4.53 30.47
C THR A 51 12.88 5.67 29.64
N SER A 52 11.76 5.31 29.01
CA SER A 52 10.76 6.15 28.31
C SER A 52 10.27 7.39 29.07
N PRO A 53 9.67 8.37 28.34
CA PRO A 53 8.21 8.53 28.47
C PRO A 53 7.46 8.79 27.15
N VAL A 54 6.12 8.63 27.22
CA VAL A 54 5.12 9.00 26.19
C VAL A 54 4.46 10.35 26.62
N PRO A 55 3.49 10.92 25.86
CA PRO A 55 3.69 12.03 24.93
C PRO A 55 3.16 13.39 25.44
N SER A 56 3.52 14.49 24.77
CA SER A 56 2.75 15.73 24.83
C SER A 56 2.81 16.52 23.52
N CYS A 57 1.64 16.86 22.99
CA CYS A 57 1.47 17.74 21.84
C CYS A 57 1.45 19.22 22.27
N VAL A 58 1.56 20.12 21.28
CA VAL A 58 1.27 21.58 21.35
C VAL A 58 2.29 22.43 22.14
N SER A 59 2.73 23.63 21.75
CA SER A 59 3.05 24.34 20.50
C SER A 59 3.18 25.85 20.86
N MET A 60 3.94 26.61 20.06
CA MET A 60 3.98 28.09 19.95
C MET A 60 4.69 28.96 21.01
N LYS A 61 5.70 29.67 20.46
CA LYS A 61 6.18 31.06 20.70
C LYS A 61 6.87 31.40 22.03
N SER A 62 8.03 32.03 21.89
CA SER A 62 8.87 32.52 22.98
C SER A 62 9.58 33.83 22.59
N ASP A 63 9.03 34.96 23.02
CA ASP A 63 9.70 36.25 23.01
C ASP A 63 9.14 37.11 24.16
N TRP A 64 9.85 37.09 25.29
CA TRP A 64 9.64 37.96 26.45
C TRP A 64 10.99 38.39 27.03
N SER A 65 11.15 39.69 27.26
CA SER A 65 12.18 40.24 28.13
C SER A 65 11.56 40.66 29.47
N MET A 66 11.90 39.93 30.54
CA MET A 66 12.50 40.42 31.80
C MET A 66 12.13 41.87 32.26
N GLU A 67 11.78 42.19 33.51
CA GLU A 67 11.69 41.42 34.79
C GLU A 67 10.90 42.25 35.88
N PRO A 68 11.10 42.17 37.24
CA PRO A 68 10.07 41.83 38.23
C PRO A 68 9.62 43.00 39.18
N PRO A 69 8.87 42.74 40.29
CA PRO A 69 9.56 42.57 41.59
C PRO A 69 8.88 41.61 42.62
N MET A 70 9.50 41.51 43.81
CA MET A 70 9.21 40.57 44.92
C MET A 70 8.35 41.13 46.08
N LYS A 71 7.57 40.23 46.75
CA LYS A 71 7.27 40.16 48.22
C LYS A 71 6.51 41.36 48.87
N PHE A 72 5.95 41.32 50.10
CA PHE A 72 6.03 40.41 51.27
C PHE A 72 4.64 40.28 51.99
N ARG A 73 4.57 39.56 53.13
CA ARG A 73 3.38 39.25 53.95
C ARG A 73 3.61 39.65 55.42
N GLU A 74 2.52 39.73 56.23
CA GLU A 74 2.46 39.90 57.71
C GLU A 74 2.91 41.29 58.24
N GLY A 75 2.33 41.96 59.26
CA GLY A 75 1.15 41.81 60.17
C GLY A 75 1.18 42.97 61.22
N ASP A 76 0.25 43.24 62.16
CA ASP A 76 -1.13 42.80 62.48
C ASP A 76 -1.73 43.75 63.59
N PHE A 77 -2.97 43.53 64.09
CA PHE A 77 -3.68 44.17 65.25
C PHE A 77 -4.11 45.67 65.15
N SER A 78 -5.42 45.98 65.01
CA SER A 78 -6.46 46.31 66.04
C SER A 78 -6.25 47.63 66.82
N THR A 79 -7.21 48.56 67.03
CA THR A 79 -8.65 48.50 67.40
C THR A 79 -9.32 49.86 67.05
N GLU A 80 -10.63 50.02 66.77
CA GLU A 80 -11.74 50.26 67.72
C GLU A 80 -13.14 50.21 67.03
N GLN A 81 -14.18 49.75 67.76
CA GLN A 81 -15.61 50.19 67.85
C GLN A 81 -16.32 50.87 66.64
N ARG A 82 -17.57 50.59 66.21
CA ARG A 82 -18.87 50.13 66.82
C ARG A 82 -19.70 49.44 65.69
N ASN A 83 -20.26 48.24 65.83
CA ASN A 83 -21.55 47.83 66.48
C ASN A 83 -22.81 48.61 66.01
N GLN A 84 -23.96 47.98 65.66
CA GLN A 84 -24.37 46.56 65.75
C GLN A 84 -25.66 46.24 64.93
N GLN A 85 -25.84 44.95 64.56
CA GLN A 85 -27.13 44.19 64.43
C GLN A 85 -28.15 44.53 63.30
N GLU A 86 -28.88 43.56 62.70
CA GLU A 86 -28.79 42.06 62.68
C GLU A 86 -29.63 41.43 61.54
N ARG A 87 -29.26 40.21 61.08
CA ARG A 87 -30.12 39.11 60.55
C ARG A 87 -30.94 39.28 59.24
N SER A 88 -31.26 38.25 58.43
CA SER A 88 -31.02 36.77 58.41
C SER A 88 -31.05 36.29 56.94
N GLU A 89 -30.30 35.29 56.43
CA GLU A 89 -30.48 33.81 56.55
C GLU A 89 -31.83 33.27 56.01
N SER A 90 -31.98 32.06 55.44
CA SER A 90 -31.08 31.12 54.71
C SER A 90 -31.90 29.95 54.11
N GLU A 91 -31.30 29.24 53.15
CA GLU A 91 -31.48 27.83 52.72
C GLU A 91 -32.65 26.88 53.16
N ILE A 92 -33.27 26.25 52.13
CA ILE A 92 -33.43 24.78 51.92
C ILE A 92 -34.68 23.96 52.41
N LEU A 93 -35.15 23.11 51.47
CA LEU A 93 -35.91 21.82 51.54
C LEU A 93 -37.45 21.74 51.48
N SER A 94 -37.89 20.66 50.82
CA SER A 94 -39.26 20.15 50.51
C SER A 94 -40.05 20.91 49.42
N GLY A 95 -40.70 20.25 48.46
CA GLY A 95 -40.71 18.82 48.10
C GLY A 95 -41.65 18.54 46.90
N GLN A 96 -41.55 17.34 46.31
CA GLN A 96 -42.48 16.73 45.32
C GLN A 96 -42.75 17.53 44.02
N SER A 97 -42.20 17.13 42.87
CA SER A 97 -42.52 15.96 42.03
C SER A 97 -43.85 16.03 41.27
N SER A 98 -43.69 16.16 39.94
CA SER A 98 -44.44 15.51 38.85
C SER A 98 -45.90 15.92 38.51
N GLN A 99 -46.06 16.19 37.21
CA GLN A 99 -47.28 16.17 36.39
C GLN A 99 -48.24 17.35 36.62
N SER A 100 -48.91 17.90 35.59
CA SER A 100 -49.13 17.44 34.21
C SER A 100 -49.33 18.61 33.22
N HIS A 101 -49.39 18.27 31.92
CA HIS A 101 -50.05 18.94 30.78
C HIS A 101 -50.77 20.30 31.03
N GLN A 102 -50.74 21.28 30.13
CA GLN A 102 -51.05 21.17 28.69
C GLN A 102 -50.53 22.40 27.92
N THR A 103 -50.51 22.33 26.58
CA THR A 103 -50.37 23.48 25.68
C THR A 103 -51.50 24.50 25.86
N ASP A 104 -51.12 25.78 25.82
CA ASP A 104 -51.72 26.91 25.07
C ASP A 104 -51.06 28.19 25.66
N LEU A 105 -50.35 29.05 24.92
CA LEU A 105 -50.61 29.58 23.58
C LEU A 105 -52.08 29.97 23.40
N ASP A 106 -52.49 31.02 24.11
CA ASP A 106 -53.07 32.18 23.41
C ASP A 106 -53.10 33.46 24.27
N SER A 107 -53.11 34.60 23.57
CA SER A 107 -53.33 35.98 24.09
C SER A 107 -52.25 36.54 25.04
N ILE A 108 -51.43 37.56 24.71
CA ILE A 108 -51.55 38.65 23.73
C ILE A 108 -52.92 39.36 23.82
N PHE A 109 -52.92 40.50 24.52
CA PHE A 109 -54.04 41.41 24.84
C PHE A 109 -55.07 40.98 25.91
N SER A 110 -54.93 41.56 27.10
CA SER A 110 -55.85 42.60 27.64
C SER A 110 -55.31 43.05 29.01
N VAL A 111 -54.67 44.23 29.15
CA VAL A 111 -55.28 45.56 29.35
C VAL A 111 -56.01 45.71 30.71
N CYS A 112 -55.62 46.76 31.44
CA CYS A 112 -56.16 47.26 32.72
C CYS A 112 -56.00 46.35 33.96
N GLY A 113 -55.12 46.76 34.88
CA GLY A 113 -55.07 46.21 36.24
C GLY A 113 -56.18 46.77 37.17
N PRO A 114 -56.30 46.26 38.41
CA PRO A 114 -57.27 46.75 39.41
C PRO A 114 -56.59 47.77 40.35
N VAL A 115 -56.94 49.06 40.38
CA VAL A 115 -58.21 49.72 40.75
C VAL A 115 -58.44 49.76 42.26
N MET A 116 -58.21 50.96 42.85
CA MET A 116 -58.75 51.47 44.13
C MET A 116 -58.35 50.72 45.42
N TYR A 117 -58.29 51.33 46.62
CA TYR A 117 -58.48 52.70 47.12
C TYR A 117 -57.69 52.83 48.45
N ILE A 118 -57.66 54.04 49.06
CA ILE A 118 -57.21 54.47 50.42
C ILE A 118 -56.24 55.68 50.25
N CYS A 119 -56.66 56.96 50.37
CA CYS A 119 -57.05 57.71 51.58
C CYS A 119 -56.00 57.62 52.70
N PHE A 120 -55.34 58.65 53.25
CA PHE A 120 -55.33 60.12 53.15
C PHE A 120 -53.86 60.52 53.48
N CYS A 121 -53.28 61.64 53.04
CA CYS A 121 -53.30 62.88 53.82
C CYS A 121 -52.55 64.05 53.13
N PHE A 122 -53.25 65.18 52.97
CA PHE A 122 -52.74 66.57 52.91
C PHE A 122 -51.97 67.10 51.65
N PRO A 123 -52.05 68.43 51.35
CA PRO A 123 -52.39 68.88 49.99
C PRO A 123 -51.60 70.09 49.44
N GLN A 124 -51.53 70.22 48.10
CA GLN A 124 -51.69 71.49 47.33
C GLN A 124 -51.28 71.40 45.83
N VAL A 125 -50.85 70.25 45.31
CA VAL A 125 -50.38 70.13 43.89
C VAL A 125 -51.35 69.33 42.98
N LYS A 126 -52.54 68.94 43.46
CA LYS A 126 -53.36 67.91 42.79
C LYS A 126 -54.20 68.40 41.60
N LEU A 127 -54.59 69.68 41.56
CA LEU A 127 -55.55 70.19 40.55
C LEU A 127 -54.92 70.49 39.19
N ILE A 128 -53.64 70.88 39.14
CA ILE A 128 -52.97 71.28 37.90
C ILE A 128 -52.43 70.05 37.14
N CYS A 129 -51.85 69.06 37.84
CA CYS A 129 -51.33 67.85 37.21
C CYS A 129 -52.42 66.94 36.64
N GLN A 130 -53.59 66.82 37.28
CA GLN A 130 -54.69 66.01 36.71
C GLN A 130 -55.27 66.61 35.44
N LEU A 131 -55.43 67.94 35.35
CA LEU A 131 -55.90 68.56 34.11
C LEU A 131 -54.88 68.41 32.96
N PHE A 132 -53.59 68.58 33.24
CA PHE A 132 -52.55 68.49 32.21
C PHE A 132 -52.38 67.06 31.67
N ILE A 133 -52.38 66.05 32.55
CA ILE A 133 -52.26 64.64 32.14
C ILE A 133 -53.52 64.15 31.41
N ILE A 134 -54.73 64.52 31.85
CA ILE A 134 -55.98 64.12 31.15
C ILE A 134 -56.07 64.75 29.74
N VAL A 135 -55.56 65.98 29.57
CA VAL A 135 -55.56 66.67 28.26
C VAL A 135 -54.46 66.15 27.33
N LEU A 136 -53.23 65.89 27.82
CA LEU A 136 -52.19 65.26 26.98
C LEU A 136 -52.58 63.83 26.59
N MET A 137 -53.02 63.02 27.55
CA MET A 137 -53.40 61.62 27.30
C MET A 137 -54.58 61.54 26.31
N ARG A 138 -55.61 62.38 26.42
CA ARG A 138 -56.72 62.34 25.44
C ARG A 138 -56.32 62.74 24.02
N LYS A 139 -55.34 63.63 23.82
CA LYS A 139 -54.88 63.97 22.45
C LYS A 139 -53.88 62.95 21.89
N HIS A 140 -52.88 62.53 22.68
CA HIS A 140 -51.92 61.54 22.20
C HIS A 140 -52.52 60.14 22.08
N LEU A 141 -53.36 59.70 23.01
CA LEU A 141 -53.97 58.37 22.94
C LEU A 141 -54.98 58.28 21.79
N PHE A 142 -55.74 59.35 21.49
CA PHE A 142 -56.67 59.34 20.35
C PHE A 142 -55.92 59.39 19.01
N SER A 143 -54.90 60.24 18.88
CA SER A 143 -54.02 60.27 17.69
C SER A 143 -53.27 58.94 17.48
N CYS A 144 -52.81 58.31 18.57
CA CYS A 144 -52.10 57.03 18.51
C CYS A 144 -53.05 55.86 18.27
N LEU A 145 -54.29 55.90 18.80
CA LEU A 145 -55.34 54.91 18.49
C LEU A 145 -55.83 55.02 17.04
N THR A 146 -56.03 56.23 16.49
CA THR A 146 -56.33 56.37 15.07
C THR A 146 -55.15 55.91 14.22
N TYR A 147 -53.92 56.31 14.55
CA TYR A 147 -52.74 55.86 13.81
C TYR A 147 -52.52 54.33 13.88
N LEU A 148 -52.74 53.69 15.03
CA LEU A 148 -52.72 52.23 15.17
C LEU A 148 -53.87 51.58 14.40
N HIS A 149 -55.07 52.15 14.43
CA HIS A 149 -56.22 51.63 13.69
C HIS A 149 -56.00 51.75 12.18
N ASP A 150 -55.50 52.89 11.69
CA ASP A 150 -55.15 53.11 10.28
C ASP A 150 -53.99 52.21 9.85
N LEU A 151 -52.98 52.01 10.72
CA LEU A 151 -51.88 51.08 10.47
C LEU A 151 -52.34 49.62 10.44
N PHE A 152 -53.23 49.20 11.35
CA PHE A 152 -53.81 47.86 11.34
C PHE A 152 -54.73 47.66 10.13
N HIS A 153 -55.51 48.67 9.74
CA HIS A 153 -56.38 48.59 8.57
C HIS A 153 -55.56 48.55 7.25
N LEU A 154 -54.45 49.28 7.18
CA LEU A 154 -53.48 49.21 6.08
C LEU A 154 -52.70 47.89 6.07
N LEU A 155 -52.35 47.36 7.24
CA LEU A 155 -51.71 46.05 7.40
C LEU A 155 -52.67 44.93 6.99
N GLU A 156 -53.94 44.99 7.41
CA GLU A 156 -55.00 44.06 7.01
C GLU A 156 -55.25 44.14 5.51
N GLU A 157 -55.32 45.34 4.91
CA GLU A 157 -55.44 45.52 3.47
C GLU A 157 -54.24 44.92 2.71
N LYS A 158 -53.01 45.15 3.18
CA LYS A 158 -51.80 44.57 2.58
C LYS A 158 -51.73 43.05 2.76
N MET A 159 -52.04 42.53 3.94
CA MET A 159 -52.09 41.08 4.20
C MET A 159 -53.17 40.40 3.38
N MET A 160 -54.37 40.98 3.29
CA MET A 160 -55.45 40.46 2.45
C MET A 160 -55.12 40.53 0.96
N THR A 161 -54.37 41.55 0.52
CA THR A 161 -53.90 41.64 -0.87
C THR A 161 -52.82 40.59 -1.16
N PHE A 162 -51.85 40.42 -0.25
CA PHE A 162 -50.82 39.38 -0.34
C PHE A 162 -51.44 37.97 -0.36
N VAL A 163 -52.28 37.64 0.62
CA VAL A 163 -52.95 36.33 0.71
C VAL A 163 -53.88 36.10 -0.49
N LYS A 164 -54.57 37.12 -1.03
CA LYS A 164 -55.33 36.98 -2.29
C LYS A 164 -54.46 36.69 -3.50
N ASN A 165 -53.24 37.23 -3.56
CA ASN A 165 -52.31 36.95 -4.65
C ASN A 165 -51.75 35.52 -4.55
N GLU A 166 -51.34 35.08 -3.36
CA GLU A 166 -50.90 33.70 -3.14
C GLU A 166 -52.05 32.68 -3.36
N LEU A 167 -53.27 32.97 -2.90
CA LEU A 167 -54.44 32.11 -3.16
C LEU A 167 -54.80 31.99 -4.64
N LYS A 168 -54.54 33.03 -5.46
CA LYS A 168 -54.69 32.94 -6.92
C LYS A 168 -53.65 32.01 -7.55
N ILE A 169 -52.43 31.98 -7.02
CA ILE A 169 -51.36 31.07 -7.48
C ILE A 169 -51.68 29.61 -7.08
N LEU A 170 -52.35 29.43 -5.95
CA LEU A 170 -52.77 28.11 -5.43
C LEU A 170 -54.09 27.56 -6.02
N SER A 171 -54.73 28.27 -6.96
CA SER A 171 -56.04 27.89 -7.54
C SER A 171 -55.90 27.31 -8.95
N PRO A 172 -56.11 25.99 -9.18
CA PRO A 172 -55.88 25.37 -10.50
C PRO A 172 -56.96 25.66 -11.55
N GLU A 173 -58.14 26.15 -11.16
CA GLU A 173 -59.28 26.32 -12.06
C GLU A 173 -59.37 27.73 -12.66
N LEU A 174 -58.84 27.90 -13.89
CA LEU A 174 -59.41 28.76 -14.94
C LEU A 174 -58.75 28.46 -16.30
N PRO A 175 -59.32 27.56 -17.12
CA PRO A 175 -58.79 27.24 -18.44
C PRO A 175 -59.32 28.21 -19.51
N GLU A 176 -58.80 29.44 -19.55
CA GLU A 176 -58.89 30.29 -20.75
C GLU A 176 -57.73 31.31 -20.78
N GLY A 177 -57.17 31.51 -21.97
CA GLY A 177 -55.76 31.90 -22.12
C GLY A 177 -55.42 33.34 -21.72
N PHE A 178 -54.32 33.48 -20.98
CA PHE A 178 -53.53 34.72 -20.93
C PHE A 178 -52.07 34.41 -21.24
N GLU A 179 -51.57 34.98 -22.35
CA GLU A 179 -50.14 35.10 -22.58
C GLU A 179 -49.53 35.89 -21.42
N SER A 180 -48.51 35.33 -20.77
CA SER A 180 -47.83 36.01 -19.68
C SER A 180 -47.12 37.25 -20.22
N GLN A 181 -47.68 38.44 -19.99
CA GLN A 181 -46.95 39.69 -20.13
C GLN A 181 -45.76 39.65 -19.18
N LYS A 182 -44.57 39.45 -19.73
CA LYS A 182 -43.32 39.83 -19.07
C LYS A 182 -43.30 41.35 -19.00
N GLN A 183 -43.87 41.91 -17.93
CA GLN A 183 -43.44 43.22 -17.46
C GLN A 183 -42.14 43.03 -16.70
N ASP A 184 -41.15 43.85 -17.02
CA ASP A 184 -39.87 43.87 -16.36
C ASP A 184 -40.08 44.12 -14.85
N LYS A 185 -39.77 43.13 -14.01
CA LYS A 185 -39.52 43.42 -12.59
C LYS A 185 -38.24 44.24 -12.55
N GLU A 186 -38.34 45.48 -12.08
CA GLU A 186 -37.18 46.25 -11.63
C GLU A 186 -36.36 45.43 -10.63
N VAL A 187 -35.07 45.73 -10.50
CA VAL A 187 -34.16 45.03 -9.59
C VAL A 187 -34.61 45.29 -8.15
N VAL A 188 -35.32 44.32 -7.57
CA VAL A 188 -35.67 44.27 -6.16
C VAL A 188 -34.49 43.66 -5.40
N ASP A 189 -34.15 44.25 -4.25
CA ASP A 189 -33.00 43.81 -3.45
C ASP A 189 -33.17 42.37 -2.94
N ALA A 190 -32.06 41.64 -2.80
CA ALA A 190 -32.05 40.22 -2.46
C ALA A 190 -32.65 39.90 -1.07
N GLU A 191 -32.81 40.89 -0.18
CA GLU A 191 -33.48 40.73 1.10
C GLU A 191 -35.02 40.61 0.96
N ASP A 192 -35.62 41.29 -0.03
CA ASP A 192 -37.07 41.29 -0.26
C ASP A 192 -37.56 39.97 -0.90
N GLU A 193 -36.80 39.35 -1.82
CA GLU A 193 -37.10 37.99 -2.33
C GLU A 193 -37.12 36.95 -1.20
N LYS A 194 -36.28 37.14 -0.17
CA LYS A 194 -36.17 36.24 0.99
C LYS A 194 -37.43 36.31 1.86
N GLN A 195 -38.01 37.50 2.04
CA GLN A 195 -39.28 37.68 2.75
C GLN A 195 -40.49 37.14 1.96
N GLU A 196 -40.56 37.36 0.64
CA GLU A 196 -41.69 36.86 -0.18
C GLU A 196 -41.84 35.32 -0.10
N SER A 197 -40.74 34.56 -0.14
CA SER A 197 -40.81 33.08 -0.13
C SER A 197 -41.32 32.50 1.21
N SER A 198 -40.85 33.03 2.35
CA SER A 198 -41.28 32.60 3.68
C SER A 198 -42.70 33.05 4.00
N ALA A 199 -43.10 34.23 3.52
CA ALA A 199 -44.48 34.71 3.61
C ALA A 199 -45.45 33.84 2.80
N GLY A 200 -45.04 33.34 1.63
CA GLY A 200 -45.82 32.38 0.82
C GLY A 200 -46.08 31.05 1.55
N GLU A 201 -45.06 30.48 2.22
CA GLU A 201 -45.25 29.28 3.05
C GLU A 201 -46.15 29.57 4.28
N GLY A 202 -46.03 30.76 4.87
CA GLY A 202 -46.94 31.24 5.91
C GLY A 202 -48.39 31.29 5.42
N ALA A 203 -48.63 31.86 4.24
CA ALA A 203 -49.94 31.92 3.61
C ALA A 203 -50.50 30.51 3.30
N LEU A 204 -49.66 29.58 2.82
CA LEU A 204 -50.06 28.18 2.59
C LEU A 204 -50.45 27.48 3.90
N LYS A 205 -49.65 27.60 4.97
CA LYS A 205 -49.96 27.02 6.29
C LYS A 205 -51.25 27.59 6.89
N ILE A 206 -51.45 28.91 6.78
CA ILE A 206 -52.70 29.58 7.20
C ILE A 206 -53.87 29.06 6.35
N THR A 207 -53.71 28.94 5.03
CA THR A 207 -54.74 28.42 4.11
C THR A 207 -55.13 26.98 4.46
N LEU A 208 -54.17 26.08 4.65
CA LEU A 208 -54.41 24.69 5.07
C LEU A 208 -55.11 24.62 6.44
N HIS A 209 -54.71 25.46 7.40
CA HIS A 209 -55.36 25.54 8.71
C HIS A 209 -56.81 26.04 8.60
N VAL A 210 -57.05 27.08 7.80
CA VAL A 210 -58.38 27.66 7.56
C VAL A 210 -59.28 26.65 6.84
N LEU A 211 -58.81 25.99 5.77
CA LEU A 211 -59.56 24.94 5.07
C LEU A 211 -59.93 23.78 6.01
N ARG A 212 -58.99 23.32 6.85
CA ARG A 212 -59.25 22.29 7.87
C ARG A 212 -60.25 22.75 8.93
N LYS A 213 -60.23 24.02 9.36
CA LYS A 213 -61.26 24.62 10.25
C LYS A 213 -62.62 24.80 9.56
N MET A 214 -62.66 25.04 8.25
CA MET A 214 -63.87 25.11 7.43
C MET A 214 -64.47 23.73 7.09
N ASN A 215 -63.97 22.65 7.71
CA ASN A 215 -64.29 21.24 7.37
C ASN A 215 -64.01 20.83 5.91
N GLN A 216 -63.29 21.65 5.14
CA GLN A 216 -62.82 21.34 3.79
C GLN A 216 -61.54 20.49 3.85
N LYS A 217 -61.62 19.33 4.53
CA LYS A 217 -60.46 18.45 4.74
C LYS A 217 -59.94 17.88 3.42
N GLU A 218 -60.82 17.36 2.57
CA GLU A 218 -60.44 16.86 1.25
C GLU A 218 -59.72 17.94 0.43
N LEU A 219 -60.21 19.18 0.41
CA LEU A 219 -59.55 20.27 -0.32
C LEU A 219 -58.20 20.65 0.30
N ALA A 220 -58.08 20.68 1.63
CA ALA A 220 -56.80 20.92 2.31
C ALA A 220 -55.79 19.81 2.02
N ASP A 221 -56.23 18.56 2.05
CA ASP A 221 -55.39 17.40 1.79
C ASP A 221 -55.02 17.32 0.29
N THR A 222 -55.89 17.74 -0.64
CA THR A 222 -55.56 17.96 -2.06
C THR A 222 -54.53 19.07 -2.25
N LEU A 223 -54.65 20.19 -1.53
CA LEU A 223 -53.70 21.30 -1.62
C LEU A 223 -52.33 20.93 -1.03
N GLU A 224 -52.29 20.10 0.03
CA GLU A 224 -51.07 19.52 0.58
C GLU A 224 -50.46 18.49 -0.39
N ASN A 225 -51.27 17.63 -1.02
CA ASN A 225 -50.82 16.72 -2.09
C ASN A 225 -50.24 17.47 -3.32
N TYR A 226 -50.74 18.67 -3.65
CA TYR A 226 -50.18 19.50 -4.73
C TYR A 226 -48.76 20.01 -4.41
N SER A 227 -48.45 20.22 -3.13
CA SER A 227 -47.06 20.50 -2.69
C SER A 227 -46.15 19.28 -2.88
N ASP A 228 -46.65 18.07 -2.67
CA ASP A 228 -45.91 16.84 -2.94
C ASP A 228 -45.78 16.60 -4.46
N GLU A 229 -46.76 17.02 -5.28
CA GLU A 229 -46.68 16.98 -6.74
C GLU A 229 -45.59 17.92 -7.29
N LEU A 230 -45.44 19.13 -6.74
CA LEU A 230 -44.32 20.03 -7.02
C LEU A 230 -42.96 19.40 -6.64
N ALA A 231 -42.88 18.68 -5.52
CA ALA A 231 -41.69 17.95 -5.13
C ALA A 231 -41.36 16.80 -6.11
N VAL A 232 -42.37 16.12 -6.63
CA VAL A 232 -42.21 15.10 -7.69
C VAL A 232 -41.75 15.71 -9.02
N ILE A 233 -42.24 16.89 -9.40
CA ILE A 233 -41.77 17.62 -10.60
C ILE A 233 -40.29 18.00 -10.43
N CYS A 234 -39.95 18.63 -9.30
CA CYS A 234 -38.57 19.00 -8.97
C CYS A 234 -37.63 17.77 -8.96
N GLN A 235 -38.07 16.65 -8.39
CA GLN A 235 -37.31 15.40 -8.41
C GLN A 235 -37.06 14.92 -9.86
N ARG A 236 -38.05 14.97 -10.75
CA ARG A 236 -37.88 14.54 -12.15
C ARG A 236 -36.86 15.41 -12.88
N GLU A 237 -36.89 16.72 -12.66
CA GLU A 237 -35.94 17.66 -13.26
C GLU A 237 -34.52 17.45 -12.73
N LEU A 238 -34.35 17.32 -11.41
CA LEU A 238 -33.09 16.98 -10.77
C LEU A 238 -32.54 15.64 -11.29
N LYS A 239 -33.36 14.58 -11.34
CA LYS A 239 -32.96 13.28 -11.94
C LYS A 239 -32.56 13.45 -13.41
N SER A 240 -33.31 14.20 -14.21
CA SER A 240 -32.97 14.49 -15.61
C SER A 240 -31.59 15.15 -15.74
N ASN A 241 -31.30 16.16 -14.90
CA ASN A 241 -30.09 16.96 -15.06
C ASN A 241 -28.86 16.29 -14.43
N LEU A 242 -29.00 15.59 -13.30
CA LEU A 242 -27.94 14.71 -12.77
C LEU A 242 -27.66 13.54 -13.71
N LYS A 243 -28.67 12.97 -14.37
CA LYS A 243 -28.47 11.97 -15.44
C LYS A 243 -27.64 12.56 -16.58
N LYS A 244 -28.01 13.73 -17.13
CA LYS A 244 -27.21 14.39 -18.19
C LYS A 244 -25.77 14.66 -17.73
N LYS A 245 -25.57 15.10 -16.48
CA LYS A 245 -24.25 15.42 -15.91
C LYS A 245 -23.35 14.20 -15.71
N PHE A 246 -23.90 13.05 -15.30
CA PHE A 246 -23.11 11.86 -14.92
C PHE A 246 -23.25 10.64 -15.85
N GLN A 247 -24.09 10.69 -16.90
CA GLN A 247 -24.23 9.62 -17.88
C GLN A 247 -22.93 9.32 -18.65
N CYS A 248 -22.05 10.32 -18.78
CA CYS A 248 -20.82 10.25 -19.57
C CYS A 248 -19.58 10.59 -18.72
N ILE A 249 -18.48 9.88 -18.96
CA ILE A 249 -17.14 10.22 -18.46
C ILE A 249 -16.24 10.62 -19.62
N PHE A 250 -15.41 11.64 -19.38
CA PHE A 250 -14.34 12.05 -20.26
C PHE A 250 -13.04 11.35 -19.88
N GLU A 251 -12.68 10.33 -20.66
CA GLU A 251 -11.36 9.70 -20.59
C GLU A 251 -10.31 10.61 -21.26
N GLY A 252 -9.84 11.63 -20.55
CA GLY A 252 -8.81 12.56 -21.02
C GLY A 252 -9.34 13.93 -21.46
N ILE A 253 -9.37 14.19 -22.78
CA ILE A 253 -9.55 15.55 -23.33
C ILE A 253 -11.02 16.04 -23.22
N ALA A 254 -11.33 16.64 -22.06
CA ALA A 254 -12.67 17.07 -21.64
C ALA A 254 -13.46 17.96 -22.64
N LYS A 255 -12.79 18.71 -23.53
CA LYS A 255 -13.49 19.65 -24.43
C LYS A 255 -13.97 19.06 -25.77
N GLN A 256 -13.51 17.87 -26.19
CA GLN A 256 -13.72 17.40 -27.58
C GLN A 256 -13.51 15.91 -27.86
N GLY A 257 -13.22 15.07 -26.86
CA GLY A 257 -13.28 13.61 -27.03
C GLY A 257 -14.72 13.11 -27.15
N ASN A 258 -14.94 11.99 -27.84
CA ASN A 258 -16.24 11.32 -27.80
C ASN A 258 -16.57 10.91 -26.35
N PRO A 259 -17.67 11.39 -25.75
CA PRO A 259 -18.01 11.05 -24.38
C PRO A 259 -18.32 9.55 -24.26
N THR A 260 -17.67 8.87 -23.32
CA THR A 260 -17.90 7.44 -23.08
C THR A 260 -18.99 7.28 -22.03
N LEU A 261 -20.04 6.52 -22.33
CA LEU A 261 -21.10 6.21 -21.38
C LEU A 261 -20.52 5.51 -20.15
N LEU A 262 -20.73 6.09 -18.95
CA LEU A 262 -20.24 5.54 -17.68
C LEU A 262 -20.66 4.07 -17.53
N ASN A 263 -21.93 3.77 -17.77
CA ASN A 263 -22.46 2.40 -17.71
C ASN A 263 -21.79 1.39 -18.67
N LYS A 264 -21.07 1.84 -19.73
CA LYS A 264 -20.35 0.94 -20.65
C LYS A 264 -19.00 0.50 -20.08
N ILE A 265 -18.28 1.41 -19.42
CA ILE A 265 -16.92 1.18 -18.89
C ILE A 265 -16.87 0.88 -17.39
N TYR A 266 -17.94 1.21 -16.65
CA TYR A 266 -17.97 1.02 -15.21
C TYR A 266 -17.78 -0.44 -14.85
N THR A 267 -16.83 -0.67 -13.94
CA THR A 267 -16.51 -1.95 -13.33
C THR A 267 -16.69 -1.74 -11.84
N GLU A 268 -17.51 -2.58 -11.18
CA GLU A 268 -17.82 -2.43 -9.75
C GLU A 268 -16.52 -2.46 -8.94
N LEU A 269 -16.35 -1.52 -8.02
CA LEU A 269 -15.16 -1.49 -7.16
C LEU A 269 -15.34 -2.42 -5.96
N TYR A 270 -14.25 -3.04 -5.52
CA TYR A 270 -14.26 -3.78 -4.26
C TYR A 270 -14.22 -2.78 -3.08
N ILE A 271 -15.36 -2.59 -2.41
CA ILE A 271 -15.51 -1.74 -1.22
C ILE A 271 -15.74 -2.63 0.00
N THR A 272 -15.09 -2.32 1.13
CA THR A 272 -15.16 -3.11 2.37
C THR A 272 -15.47 -2.24 3.58
N GLU A 273 -15.93 -2.86 4.67
CA GLU A 273 -16.01 -2.19 5.98
C GLU A 273 -14.60 -1.80 6.48
N GLY A 274 -14.42 -0.55 6.89
CA GLY A 274 -13.14 -0.03 7.35
C GLY A 274 -12.88 -0.35 8.83
N GLY A 275 -11.68 -0.86 9.14
CA GLY A 275 -11.29 -1.23 10.50
C GLY A 275 -11.31 -0.08 11.51
N THR A 276 -11.34 -0.45 12.80
CA THR A 276 -11.47 0.48 13.93
C THR A 276 -10.29 1.45 14.05
N GLY A 277 -10.54 2.73 13.79
CA GLY A 277 -9.92 3.86 14.50
C GLY A 277 -8.51 4.29 14.10
N GLU A 278 -7.61 3.41 13.68
CA GLU A 278 -6.22 3.80 13.37
C GLU A 278 -6.11 4.43 11.97
N VAL A 279 -5.70 5.71 11.96
CA VAL A 279 -5.44 6.48 10.74
C VAL A 279 -3.99 6.22 10.31
N ASN A 280 -3.77 5.18 9.51
CA ASN A 280 -2.48 5.02 8.82
C ASN A 280 -2.28 6.19 7.86
N ASN A 281 -1.35 7.10 8.20
CA ASN A 281 -0.91 8.24 7.39
C ASN A 281 -0.02 7.81 6.21
N GLU A 282 -0.29 6.65 5.62
CA GLU A 282 0.59 5.97 4.68
C GLU A 282 0.24 6.26 3.22
N HIS A 283 1.29 6.51 2.44
CA HIS A 283 1.26 6.85 1.01
C HIS A 283 0.42 5.90 0.13
N GLU A 284 -0.04 6.43 -1.00
CA GLU A 284 -1.10 5.84 -1.85
C GLU A 284 -0.74 4.48 -2.50
N LEU A 285 0.54 4.17 -2.66
CA LEU A 285 1.01 2.84 -3.09
C LEU A 285 1.12 1.83 -1.91
N ARG A 286 1.38 2.31 -0.69
CA ARG A 286 1.66 1.45 0.48
C ARG A 286 0.44 0.64 0.91
N GLN A 287 -0.77 1.17 0.69
CA GLN A 287 -2.01 0.50 1.10
C GLN A 287 -2.35 -0.70 0.20
N ILE A 288 -1.99 -0.65 -1.08
CA ILE A 288 -2.23 -1.72 -2.07
C ILE A 288 -1.30 -2.91 -1.81
N GLU A 289 -0.06 -2.61 -1.46
CA GLU A 289 1.00 -3.58 -1.18
C GLU A 289 0.87 -4.18 0.23
N THR A 290 0.20 -3.46 1.15
CA THR A 290 -0.10 -3.92 2.51
C THR A 290 -1.44 -4.66 2.62
N THR A 291 -2.44 -4.34 1.80
CA THR A 291 -3.72 -5.08 1.75
C THR A 291 -3.55 -6.49 1.19
N THR A 292 -2.60 -6.71 0.27
CA THR A 292 -2.21 -8.07 -0.14
C THR A 292 -1.60 -8.89 1.00
N ARG A 293 -1.11 -8.24 2.08
CA ARG A 293 -0.57 -8.91 3.28
C ARG A 293 -1.60 -9.11 4.38
N LYS A 294 -2.58 -8.20 4.52
CA LYS A 294 -3.57 -8.21 5.62
C LYS A 294 -4.79 -9.12 5.37
N GLN A 295 -4.66 -10.23 4.65
CA GLN A 295 -5.71 -11.27 4.52
C GLN A 295 -5.88 -12.15 5.78
N ALA A 296 -5.93 -11.54 6.97
CA ALA A 296 -6.06 -12.24 8.25
C ALA A 296 -7.52 -12.35 8.76
N ARG A 297 -8.47 -11.64 8.12
CA ARG A 297 -9.91 -11.76 8.39
C ARG A 297 -10.69 -11.69 7.06
N PRO A 298 -11.84 -12.38 6.94
CA PRO A 298 -12.75 -12.18 5.81
C PRO A 298 -13.30 -10.74 5.87
N GLU A 299 -12.99 -9.92 4.86
CA GLU A 299 -13.52 -8.56 4.77
C GLU A 299 -14.94 -8.60 4.19
N THR A 300 -15.91 -7.98 4.86
CA THR A 300 -17.28 -7.90 4.38
C THR A 300 -17.34 -6.93 3.19
N ALA A 301 -17.61 -7.46 2.00
CA ALA A 301 -17.78 -6.67 0.78
C ALA A 301 -19.12 -5.93 0.80
N ILE A 302 -19.10 -4.65 0.42
CA ILE A 302 -20.24 -3.74 0.37
C ILE A 302 -20.41 -3.27 -1.08
N LYS A 303 -21.63 -3.32 -1.63
CA LYS A 303 -21.91 -2.75 -2.95
C LYS A 303 -22.11 -1.25 -2.84
N CYS A 304 -21.75 -0.50 -3.89
CA CYS A 304 -21.86 0.96 -3.90
C CYS A 304 -23.29 1.46 -3.55
N ASN A 305 -24.32 0.85 -4.16
CA ASN A 305 -25.72 1.22 -3.96
C ASN A 305 -26.32 0.73 -2.61
N ASP A 306 -25.59 -0.11 -1.88
CA ASP A 306 -25.99 -0.66 -0.58
C ASP A 306 -25.28 0.05 0.60
N ILE A 307 -24.52 1.12 0.35
CA ILE A 307 -23.58 1.73 1.32
C ILE A 307 -24.22 2.26 2.62
N PHE A 308 -25.53 2.58 2.59
CA PHE A 308 -26.31 3.01 3.77
C PHE A 308 -27.11 1.87 4.43
N LYS A 309 -27.00 0.64 3.94
CA LYS A 309 -27.71 -0.52 4.51
C LYS A 309 -26.85 -1.16 5.60
N PRO A 310 -27.43 -1.51 6.76
CA PRO A 310 -26.69 -2.19 7.81
C PRO A 310 -26.25 -3.58 7.35
N LEU A 311 -25.08 -4.01 7.84
CA LEU A 311 -24.55 -5.34 7.59
C LEU A 311 -25.37 -6.40 8.34
N THR A 312 -25.41 -7.62 7.80
CA THR A 312 -26.20 -8.74 8.34
C THR A 312 -25.86 -9.01 9.81
N GLY A 313 -26.78 -8.72 10.72
CA GLY A 313 -26.60 -8.88 12.17
C GLY A 313 -26.26 -7.60 12.95
N GLN A 314 -26.12 -6.44 12.28
CA GLN A 314 -26.08 -5.13 12.93
C GLN A 314 -27.44 -4.43 12.83
N ASP A 315 -28.02 -4.00 13.95
CA ASP A 315 -29.28 -3.25 13.99
C ASP A 315 -29.05 -1.72 14.07
N LYS A 316 -27.83 -1.26 13.75
CA LYS A 316 -27.42 0.14 13.85
C LYS A 316 -27.86 0.92 12.61
N ARG A 317 -28.67 1.98 12.80
CA ARG A 317 -28.97 2.96 11.75
C ARG A 317 -27.68 3.69 11.34
N ILE A 318 -27.36 3.67 10.04
CA ILE A 318 -26.24 4.39 9.45
C ILE A 318 -26.78 5.73 8.90
N ARG A 319 -26.32 6.86 9.46
CA ARG A 319 -26.58 8.20 8.93
C ARG A 319 -25.38 8.72 8.14
N THR A 320 -24.18 8.64 8.70
CA THR A 320 -22.94 9.15 8.07
C THR A 320 -21.99 8.04 7.69
N VAL A 321 -21.68 7.90 6.40
CA VAL A 321 -20.62 7.03 5.87
C VAL A 321 -19.39 7.85 5.49
N LEU A 322 -18.21 7.46 5.99
CA LEU A 322 -16.91 7.99 5.55
C LEU A 322 -16.16 6.96 4.71
N THR A 323 -16.10 7.16 3.39
CA THR A 323 -15.39 6.29 2.46
C THR A 323 -13.96 6.78 2.24
N LYS A 324 -13.01 5.96 2.68
CA LYS A 324 -11.58 6.13 2.52
C LYS A 324 -11.08 5.43 1.26
N GLY A 325 -9.98 5.91 0.70
CA GLY A 325 -9.24 5.21 -0.34
C GLY A 325 -8.18 6.10 -0.98
N VAL A 326 -7.18 5.49 -1.61
CA VAL A 326 -6.04 6.19 -2.24
C VAL A 326 -6.47 7.06 -3.45
N ALA A 327 -5.59 7.89 -4.02
CA ALA A 327 -5.98 8.65 -5.22
C ALA A 327 -6.19 7.71 -6.41
N GLY A 328 -7.05 8.12 -7.35
CA GLY A 328 -7.34 7.34 -8.57
C GLY A 328 -8.12 6.04 -8.34
N ILE A 329 -8.33 5.62 -7.09
CA ILE A 329 -8.95 4.33 -6.74
C ILE A 329 -10.43 4.20 -7.14
N GLY A 330 -11.05 5.31 -7.56
CA GLY A 330 -12.42 5.34 -8.10
C GLY A 330 -13.49 5.93 -7.17
N LYS A 331 -13.13 6.57 -6.04
CA LYS A 331 -14.08 7.20 -5.10
C LYS A 331 -15.14 8.08 -5.80
N THR A 332 -14.70 9.11 -6.53
CA THR A 332 -15.58 10.00 -7.30
C THR A 332 -16.40 9.26 -8.36
N VAL A 333 -15.81 8.24 -9.02
CA VAL A 333 -16.53 7.44 -10.04
C VAL A 333 -17.64 6.60 -9.40
N SER A 334 -17.45 6.11 -8.17
CA SER A 334 -18.51 5.45 -7.39
C SER A 334 -19.63 6.41 -7.02
N VAL A 335 -19.31 7.64 -6.60
CA VAL A 335 -20.30 8.70 -6.34
C VAL A 335 -21.11 9.00 -7.61
N GLN A 336 -20.43 9.22 -8.74
CA GLN A 336 -21.08 9.46 -10.04
C GLN A 336 -21.98 8.28 -10.44
N LYS A 337 -21.54 7.03 -10.22
CA LYS A 337 -22.33 5.82 -10.52
C LYS A 337 -23.57 5.70 -9.64
N PHE A 338 -23.45 5.96 -8.34
CA PHE A 338 -24.57 5.95 -7.40
C PHE A 338 -25.64 6.97 -7.80
N ILE A 339 -25.22 8.21 -8.09
CA ILE A 339 -26.12 9.27 -8.54
C ILE A 339 -26.77 8.88 -9.88
N LEU A 340 -26.02 8.31 -10.82
CA LEU A 340 -26.56 7.87 -12.11
C LEU A 340 -27.58 6.74 -11.95
N ASP A 341 -27.34 5.73 -11.10
CA ASP A 341 -28.30 4.65 -10.86
C ASP A 341 -29.57 5.13 -10.15
N TRP A 342 -29.47 6.11 -9.25
CA TRP A 342 -30.63 6.79 -8.66
C TRP A 342 -31.41 7.61 -9.72
N ALA A 343 -30.71 8.34 -10.58
CA ALA A 343 -31.32 9.16 -11.63
C ALA A 343 -31.93 8.33 -12.78
N GLU A 344 -31.39 7.14 -13.06
CA GLU A 344 -31.93 6.19 -14.04
C GLU A 344 -33.03 5.27 -13.49
N GLY A 345 -33.38 5.38 -12.20
CA GLY A 345 -34.45 4.58 -11.59
C GLY A 345 -34.03 3.16 -11.17
N LYS A 346 -32.72 2.85 -11.17
CA LYS A 346 -32.19 1.49 -10.96
C LYS A 346 -31.98 1.12 -9.50
N ALA A 347 -31.63 2.08 -8.65
CA ALA A 347 -31.31 1.85 -7.24
C ALA A 347 -31.78 3.02 -6.36
N ASN A 348 -31.86 2.80 -5.04
CA ASN A 348 -32.10 3.82 -4.01
C ASN A 348 -33.33 4.71 -4.25
N GLN A 349 -34.39 4.18 -4.88
CA GLN A 349 -35.62 4.93 -5.19
C GLN A 349 -36.47 5.29 -3.95
N ASP A 350 -36.08 4.78 -2.79
CA ASP A 350 -36.57 5.20 -1.47
C ASP A 350 -36.06 6.60 -1.04
N VAL A 351 -35.08 7.17 -1.76
CA VAL A 351 -34.52 8.50 -1.55
C VAL A 351 -35.17 9.52 -2.48
N GLN A 352 -35.78 10.58 -1.91
CA GLN A 352 -36.44 11.64 -2.68
C GLN A 352 -35.46 12.59 -3.36
N PHE A 353 -34.38 13.00 -2.69
CA PHE A 353 -33.41 13.96 -3.23
C PHE A 353 -31.97 13.50 -2.96
N VAL A 354 -31.10 13.68 -3.97
CA VAL A 354 -29.65 13.43 -3.86
C VAL A 354 -28.93 14.69 -4.30
N PHE A 355 -28.15 15.28 -3.41
CA PHE A 355 -27.35 16.48 -3.67
C PHE A 355 -25.86 16.14 -3.58
N SER A 356 -25.08 16.62 -4.55
CA SER A 356 -23.65 16.37 -4.66
C SER A 356 -22.88 17.66 -4.45
N PHE A 357 -22.01 17.67 -3.44
CA PHE A 357 -21.18 18.80 -3.04
C PHE A 357 -19.68 18.44 -3.11
N PRO A 358 -19.02 18.62 -4.26
CA PRO A 358 -17.58 18.49 -4.34
C PRO A 358 -16.91 19.55 -3.46
N PHE A 359 -16.02 19.15 -2.55
CA PHE A 359 -15.28 20.10 -1.70
C PHE A 359 -14.46 21.11 -2.52
N ARG A 360 -14.07 20.72 -3.74
CA ARG A 360 -13.42 21.59 -4.72
C ARG A 360 -14.27 22.79 -5.13
N GLU A 361 -15.58 22.60 -5.26
CA GLU A 361 -16.57 23.65 -5.56
C GLU A 361 -16.88 24.48 -4.31
N LEU A 362 -17.10 23.82 -3.17
CA LEU A 362 -17.34 24.49 -1.88
C LEU A 362 -16.19 25.43 -1.46
N ASN A 363 -14.96 25.14 -1.86
CA ASN A 363 -13.80 26.01 -1.61
C ASN A 363 -13.89 27.39 -2.27
N LEU A 364 -14.73 27.57 -3.31
CA LEU A 364 -14.91 28.86 -3.99
C LEU A 364 -15.76 29.84 -3.18
N MET A 365 -16.71 29.32 -2.39
CA MET A 365 -17.62 30.08 -1.52
C MET A 365 -16.97 30.46 -0.18
N LYS A 366 -15.63 30.53 -0.14
CA LYS A 366 -14.90 30.71 1.12
C LYS A 366 -14.94 32.17 1.55
N GLY A 367 -15.80 32.45 2.53
CA GLY A 367 -16.05 33.79 3.06
C GLY A 367 -17.44 34.32 2.71
N ASP A 368 -18.22 33.57 1.92
CA ASP A 368 -19.62 33.85 1.65
C ASP A 368 -20.48 33.31 2.81
N ASP A 369 -21.39 34.15 3.32
CA ASP A 369 -22.44 33.75 4.26
C ASP A 369 -23.69 33.37 3.46
N LEU A 370 -24.14 32.12 3.57
CA LEU A 370 -25.26 31.56 2.82
C LEU A 370 -26.23 30.84 3.75
N THR A 371 -27.49 30.71 3.35
CA THR A 371 -28.41 29.74 3.96
C THR A 371 -28.17 28.34 3.36
N LEU A 372 -28.66 27.29 4.04
CA LEU A 372 -28.61 25.94 3.48
C LEU A 372 -29.41 25.86 2.17
N ILE A 373 -30.52 26.60 2.06
CA ILE A 373 -31.36 26.63 0.86
C ILE A 373 -30.63 27.32 -0.31
N GLU A 374 -29.95 28.43 -0.08
CA GLU A 374 -29.12 29.10 -1.11
C GLU A 374 -27.97 28.22 -1.59
N LEU A 375 -27.36 27.44 -0.68
CA LEU A 375 -26.36 26.44 -1.04
C LEU A 375 -26.96 25.36 -1.96
N LEU A 376 -28.19 24.88 -1.70
CA LEU A 376 -28.87 23.93 -2.58
C LEU A 376 -29.18 24.53 -3.95
N TYR A 377 -29.64 25.78 -4.00
CA TYR A 377 -29.90 26.50 -5.26
C TYR A 377 -28.64 26.62 -6.12
N HIS A 378 -27.47 26.85 -5.52
CA HIS A 378 -26.21 26.94 -6.26
C HIS A 378 -25.82 25.61 -6.94
N PHE A 379 -26.00 24.47 -6.27
CA PHE A 379 -25.65 23.15 -6.81
C PHE A 379 -26.79 22.47 -7.60
N SER A 380 -28.02 22.98 -7.51
CA SER A 380 -29.22 22.41 -8.14
C SER A 380 -30.28 23.49 -8.37
N MET A 381 -30.06 24.32 -9.40
CA MET A 381 -30.91 25.46 -9.77
C MET A 381 -32.39 25.12 -10.00
N GLU A 382 -32.70 23.86 -10.31
CA GLU A 382 -34.06 23.31 -10.45
C GLU A 382 -34.85 23.46 -9.13
N THR A 383 -34.18 23.36 -7.99
CA THR A 383 -34.80 23.55 -6.67
C THR A 383 -35.22 25.00 -6.40
N LYS A 384 -34.59 25.99 -7.06
CA LYS A 384 -35.01 27.41 -6.97
C LYS A 384 -36.41 27.62 -7.59
N GLN A 385 -36.77 26.84 -8.61
CA GLN A 385 -38.07 26.96 -9.29
C GLN A 385 -39.21 26.29 -8.52
N SER A 386 -38.92 25.26 -7.72
CA SER A 386 -39.92 24.46 -7.00
C SER A 386 -40.39 25.07 -5.67
N ARG A 387 -39.73 26.13 -5.18
CA ARG A 387 -40.01 26.80 -3.89
C ARG A 387 -40.00 25.86 -2.67
N ILE A 388 -39.31 24.72 -2.74
CA ILE A 388 -39.23 23.76 -1.62
C ILE A 388 -38.30 24.32 -0.53
N SER A 389 -38.89 24.71 0.60
CA SER A 389 -38.20 25.19 1.81
C SER A 389 -37.93 24.08 2.82
N ASN A 390 -38.88 23.15 2.99
CA ASN A 390 -38.85 22.12 4.04
C ASN A 390 -38.33 20.77 3.52
N TYR A 391 -37.03 20.55 3.67
CA TYR A 391 -36.36 19.30 3.29
C TYR A 391 -36.47 18.18 4.35
N ASP A 392 -36.82 18.48 5.60
CA ASP A 392 -36.94 17.49 6.68
C ASP A 392 -38.07 16.47 6.46
N LYS A 393 -39.10 16.83 5.66
CA LYS A 393 -40.18 15.93 5.24
C LYS A 393 -39.68 14.76 4.36
N TYR A 394 -38.51 14.89 3.71
CA TYR A 394 -38.08 13.99 2.65
C TYR A 394 -36.84 13.17 3.06
N LYS A 395 -36.65 11.98 2.47
CA LYS A 395 -35.39 11.27 2.59
C LYS A 395 -34.36 11.88 1.64
N VAL A 396 -33.45 12.67 2.18
CA VAL A 396 -32.39 13.37 1.44
C VAL A 396 -31.03 12.70 1.68
N VAL A 397 -30.23 12.59 0.62
CA VAL A 397 -28.82 12.18 0.67
C VAL A 397 -27.94 13.36 0.25
N PHE A 398 -26.95 13.69 1.08
CA PHE A 398 -25.88 14.64 0.76
C PHE A 398 -24.56 13.90 0.54
N ILE A 399 -23.92 14.13 -0.61
CA ILE A 399 -22.66 13.49 -0.96
C ILE A 399 -21.56 14.54 -1.00
N PHE A 400 -20.58 14.42 -0.12
CA PHE A 400 -19.41 15.29 0.01
C PHE A 400 -18.18 14.62 -0.60
N ASP A 401 -17.87 14.95 -1.85
CA ASP A 401 -16.76 14.32 -2.57
C ASP A 401 -15.44 15.10 -2.38
N GLY A 402 -14.37 14.40 -1.98
CA GLY A 402 -13.00 14.95 -1.93
C GLY A 402 -12.63 15.77 -0.68
N LEU A 403 -12.97 15.31 0.53
CA LEU A 403 -12.66 16.01 1.80
C LEU A 403 -11.16 16.35 1.98
N ASP A 404 -10.25 15.57 1.40
CA ASP A 404 -8.82 15.89 1.40
C ASP A 404 -8.51 17.23 0.72
N GLU A 405 -9.31 17.63 -0.27
CA GLU A 405 -9.21 18.90 -0.99
C GLU A 405 -9.86 20.08 -0.24
N CYS A 406 -10.59 19.83 0.86
CA CYS A 406 -11.26 20.86 1.64
C CYS A 406 -10.26 21.85 2.29
N ARG A 407 -10.42 23.15 1.97
CA ARG A 407 -9.69 24.32 2.51
C ARG A 407 -10.55 25.22 3.42
N LEU A 408 -11.80 24.81 3.67
CA LEU A 408 -12.71 25.44 4.62
C LEU A 408 -12.32 25.07 6.07
N PRO A 409 -12.42 25.99 7.04
CA PRO A 409 -12.03 25.74 8.42
C PRO A 409 -13.11 24.95 9.18
N LEU A 410 -13.19 23.64 8.98
CA LEU A 410 -14.18 22.77 9.63
C LEU A 410 -13.91 22.58 11.15
N ASP A 411 -14.07 23.63 11.97
CA ASP A 411 -13.87 23.57 13.43
C ASP A 411 -15.12 23.01 14.13
N PHE A 412 -15.18 21.69 14.26
CA PHE A 412 -16.26 20.97 14.95
C PHE A 412 -16.41 21.32 16.44
N GLN A 413 -15.49 22.08 17.07
CA GLN A 413 -15.61 22.49 18.46
C GLN A 413 -16.09 23.94 18.62
N LYS A 414 -15.61 24.87 17.78
CA LYS A 414 -15.88 26.31 17.91
C LYS A 414 -16.99 26.83 17.00
N ASN A 415 -17.29 26.15 15.89
CA ASN A 415 -18.31 26.63 14.96
C ASN A 415 -19.68 26.73 15.64
N LYS A 416 -20.36 27.87 15.41
CA LYS A 416 -21.67 28.19 15.98
C LYS A 416 -22.65 27.06 15.70
N ILE A 417 -23.46 26.68 16.70
CA ILE A 417 -24.56 25.75 16.49
C ILE A 417 -25.66 26.48 15.69
N CYS A 418 -25.97 25.96 14.51
CA CYS A 418 -27.07 26.39 13.66
C CYS A 418 -28.01 25.20 13.47
N CYS A 419 -29.31 25.44 13.64
CA CYS A 419 -30.39 24.45 13.50
C CYS A 419 -31.50 24.92 12.54
N ASP A 420 -31.39 26.14 11.99
CA ASP A 420 -32.37 26.73 11.08
C ASP A 420 -31.80 26.75 9.66
N VAL A 421 -32.53 26.17 8.71
CA VAL A 421 -32.11 26.10 7.29
C VAL A 421 -32.15 27.47 6.59
N THR A 422 -32.82 28.46 7.20
CA THR A 422 -32.96 29.85 6.72
C THR A 422 -31.96 30.83 7.36
N GLU A 423 -31.13 30.38 8.31
CA GLU A 423 -30.07 31.21 8.89
C GLU A 423 -28.89 31.35 7.92
N SER A 424 -28.51 32.59 7.60
CA SER A 424 -27.37 32.89 6.72
C SER A 424 -26.07 32.83 7.52
N ILE A 425 -25.15 31.96 7.15
CA ILE A 425 -23.89 31.74 7.87
C ILE A 425 -22.81 31.15 6.95
N SER A 426 -21.54 31.23 7.36
CA SER A 426 -20.43 30.75 6.54
C SER A 426 -20.54 29.26 6.20
N VAL A 427 -20.12 28.91 4.98
CA VAL A 427 -20.27 27.54 4.44
C VAL A 427 -19.62 26.48 5.33
N ASP A 428 -18.50 26.75 5.99
CA ASP A 428 -17.86 25.82 6.92
C ASP A 428 -18.73 25.53 8.17
N VAL A 429 -19.50 26.51 8.64
CA VAL A 429 -20.44 26.37 9.75
C VAL A 429 -21.68 25.59 9.30
N LEU A 430 -22.22 25.83 8.10
CA LEU A 430 -23.28 25.00 7.52
C LEU A 430 -22.87 23.52 7.45
N LEU A 431 -21.69 23.24 6.87
CA LEU A 431 -21.18 21.88 6.68
C LEU A 431 -20.94 21.17 8.01
N THR A 432 -20.31 21.83 8.99
CA THR A 432 -20.08 21.23 10.32
C THR A 432 -21.39 20.95 11.06
N ASN A 433 -22.41 21.80 10.94
CA ASN A 433 -23.73 21.56 11.55
C ASN A 433 -24.51 20.44 10.84
N LEU A 434 -24.46 20.36 9.51
CA LEU A 434 -25.07 19.25 8.77
C LEU A 434 -24.41 17.91 9.12
N ILE A 435 -23.07 17.87 9.18
CA ILE A 435 -22.32 16.66 9.55
C ILE A 435 -22.64 16.22 10.99
N LYS A 436 -22.69 17.15 11.95
CA LYS A 436 -23.13 16.89 13.33
C LYS A 436 -24.59 16.42 13.43
N GLY A 437 -25.45 16.78 12.46
CA GLY A 437 -26.89 16.54 12.52
C GLY A 437 -27.68 17.61 13.29
N ASN A 438 -27.12 18.81 13.45
CA ASN A 438 -27.86 19.97 13.95
C ASN A 438 -28.79 20.53 12.85
N LEU A 439 -28.32 20.53 11.60
CA LEU A 439 -29.12 20.77 10.40
C LEU A 439 -29.50 19.43 9.77
N LEU A 440 -30.77 19.30 9.34
CA LEU A 440 -31.35 18.11 8.68
C LEU A 440 -30.92 16.77 9.34
N PRO A 441 -31.33 16.52 10.61
CA PRO A 441 -30.93 15.32 11.35
C PRO A 441 -31.36 14.01 10.67
N SER A 442 -32.44 14.03 9.89
CA SER A 442 -32.96 12.88 9.14
C SER A 442 -32.10 12.50 7.92
N ALA A 443 -31.33 13.44 7.36
CA ALA A 443 -30.59 13.29 6.12
C ALA A 443 -29.40 12.33 6.24
N LEU A 444 -29.15 11.59 5.15
CA LEU A 444 -28.04 10.66 5.01
C LEU A 444 -26.82 11.36 4.40
N LEU A 445 -25.62 11.08 4.91
CA LEU A 445 -24.39 11.74 4.51
C LEU A 445 -23.37 10.73 4.00
N TRP A 446 -22.83 10.94 2.80
CA TRP A 446 -21.71 10.16 2.27
C TRP A 446 -20.51 11.07 2.02
N ILE A 447 -19.41 10.87 2.74
CA ILE A 447 -18.20 11.67 2.62
C ILE A 447 -17.10 10.80 2.00
N THR A 448 -16.46 11.26 0.92
CA THR A 448 -15.29 10.58 0.34
C THR A 448 -13.99 11.31 0.71
N THR A 449 -12.92 10.56 0.96
CA THR A 449 -11.64 11.16 1.36
C THR A 449 -10.44 10.24 1.09
N ARG A 450 -9.24 10.82 1.04
CA ARG A 450 -7.99 10.07 1.26
C ARG A 450 -7.74 9.83 2.75
N PRO A 451 -7.16 8.68 3.15
CA PRO A 451 -6.95 8.31 4.55
C PRO A 451 -6.31 9.39 5.42
N ALA A 452 -5.29 10.09 4.91
CA ALA A 452 -4.58 11.17 5.61
C ALA A 452 -5.45 12.40 5.98
N ALA A 453 -6.62 12.57 5.37
CA ALA A 453 -7.56 13.65 5.68
C ALA A 453 -8.84 13.17 6.39
N ALA A 454 -8.97 11.85 6.63
CA ALA A 454 -10.13 11.29 7.32
C ALA A 454 -10.29 11.82 8.76
N ASN A 455 -9.19 12.23 9.39
CA ASN A 455 -9.15 12.85 10.71
C ASN A 455 -9.71 14.29 10.75
N LYS A 456 -9.99 14.94 9.60
CA LYS A 456 -10.70 16.23 9.56
C LYS A 456 -12.14 16.10 10.09
N ILE A 457 -12.73 14.90 10.07
CA ILE A 457 -14.05 14.63 10.66
C ILE A 457 -13.86 13.87 11.98
N PRO A 458 -14.44 14.32 13.11
CA PRO A 458 -14.44 13.56 14.35
C PRO A 458 -15.09 12.19 14.19
N SER A 459 -14.49 11.15 14.78
CA SER A 459 -15.02 9.78 14.71
C SER A 459 -16.44 9.64 15.26
N GLY A 460 -16.81 10.46 16.25
CA GLY A 460 -18.17 10.53 16.80
C GLY A 460 -19.23 11.07 15.84
N CYS A 461 -18.84 11.65 14.69
CA CYS A 461 -19.76 12.12 13.65
C CYS A 461 -19.95 11.09 12.50
N VAL A 462 -19.31 9.92 12.59
CA VAL A 462 -19.28 8.90 11.53
C VAL A 462 -19.85 7.59 12.06
N ASP A 463 -20.91 7.08 11.42
CA ASP A 463 -21.53 5.82 11.84
C ASP A 463 -20.81 4.59 11.33
N GLN A 464 -20.28 4.70 10.11
CA GLN A 464 -19.61 3.63 9.39
C GLN A 464 -18.45 4.20 8.58
N VAL A 465 -17.30 3.53 8.67
CA VAL A 465 -16.17 3.77 7.76
C VAL A 465 -16.20 2.67 6.70
N THR A 466 -15.99 3.05 5.44
CA THR A 466 -15.77 2.11 4.34
C THR A 466 -14.44 2.39 3.67
N GLU A 467 -13.86 1.39 3.00
CA GLU A 467 -12.61 1.54 2.27
C GLU A 467 -12.76 0.99 0.84
N VAL A 468 -12.42 1.81 -0.16
CA VAL A 468 -12.33 1.37 -1.55
C VAL A 468 -10.97 0.71 -1.75
N ARG A 469 -10.96 -0.61 -1.93
CA ARG A 469 -9.73 -1.38 -2.17
C ARG A 469 -9.21 -1.16 -3.59
N GLY A 470 -10.07 -1.28 -4.61
CA GLY A 470 -9.70 -1.15 -6.03
C GLY A 470 -10.28 -2.28 -6.88
N PHE A 471 -9.57 -2.65 -7.96
CA PHE A 471 -9.90 -3.79 -8.82
C PHE A 471 -9.17 -5.08 -8.40
N ASN A 472 -9.92 -6.13 -8.08
CA ASN A 472 -9.38 -7.50 -8.03
C ASN A 472 -9.01 -8.01 -9.44
N ASP A 473 -8.28 -9.12 -9.53
CA ASP A 473 -7.74 -9.59 -10.82
C ASP A 473 -8.81 -9.85 -11.90
N PRO A 474 -9.99 -10.45 -11.59
CA PRO A 474 -11.13 -10.48 -12.51
C PRO A 474 -11.61 -9.10 -12.98
N GLN A 475 -11.76 -8.13 -12.07
CA GLN A 475 -12.20 -6.76 -12.39
C GLN A 475 -11.19 -6.02 -13.29
N LYS A 476 -9.88 -6.29 -13.14
CA LYS A 476 -8.85 -5.74 -14.06
C LYS A 476 -9.13 -6.19 -15.50
N GLU A 477 -9.39 -7.48 -15.72
CA GLU A 477 -9.72 -7.99 -17.05
C GLU A 477 -11.07 -7.46 -17.56
N GLU A 478 -12.08 -7.40 -16.69
CA GLU A 478 -13.41 -6.87 -16.99
C GLU A 478 -13.33 -5.42 -17.51
N TYR A 479 -12.53 -4.57 -16.86
CA TYR A 479 -12.30 -3.20 -17.30
C TYR A 479 -11.72 -3.16 -18.73
N PHE A 480 -10.65 -3.91 -19.02
CA PHE A 480 -10.04 -3.90 -20.36
C PHE A 480 -10.97 -4.46 -21.44
N ARG A 481 -11.74 -5.53 -21.17
CA ARG A 481 -12.76 -6.06 -22.10
C ARG A 481 -13.90 -5.07 -22.33
N LYS A 482 -14.37 -4.36 -21.30
CA LYS A 482 -15.38 -3.29 -21.44
C LYS A 482 -14.86 -2.09 -22.24
N ARG A 483 -13.58 -1.76 -22.07
CA ARG A 483 -12.92 -0.62 -22.69
C ARG A 483 -12.67 -0.81 -24.19
N PHE A 484 -12.27 -2.00 -24.62
CA PHE A 484 -11.94 -2.27 -26.02
C PHE A 484 -13.02 -3.11 -26.69
N SER A 485 -13.56 -2.63 -27.82
CA SER A 485 -14.52 -3.40 -28.63
C SER A 485 -13.86 -4.41 -29.58
N ASP A 486 -12.52 -4.48 -29.57
CA ASP A 486 -11.70 -5.47 -30.27
C ASP A 486 -11.13 -6.45 -29.23
N GLU A 487 -11.58 -7.69 -29.27
CA GLU A 487 -11.21 -8.75 -28.33
C GLU A 487 -9.76 -9.26 -28.52
N ASP A 488 -9.16 -9.14 -29.72
CA ASP A 488 -7.73 -9.46 -29.91
C ASP A 488 -6.87 -8.39 -29.23
N LEU A 489 -7.20 -7.12 -29.45
CA LEU A 489 -6.53 -6.01 -28.79
C LEU A 489 -6.68 -6.08 -27.26
N ALA A 490 -7.89 -6.35 -26.76
CA ALA A 490 -8.15 -6.55 -25.34
C ALA A 490 -7.31 -7.70 -24.77
N SER A 491 -7.33 -8.86 -25.43
CA SER A 491 -6.59 -10.07 -25.01
C SER A 491 -5.09 -9.83 -24.99
N ARG A 492 -4.54 -9.11 -25.97
CA ARG A 492 -3.11 -8.77 -26.05
C ARG A 492 -2.70 -7.77 -24.99
N ILE A 493 -3.54 -6.78 -24.67
CA ILE A 493 -3.30 -5.82 -23.57
C ILE A 493 -3.35 -6.55 -22.22
N ILE A 494 -4.36 -7.39 -21.98
CA ILE A 494 -4.48 -8.19 -20.76
C ILE A 494 -3.26 -9.13 -20.61
N SER A 495 -2.82 -9.77 -21.70
CA SER A 495 -1.62 -10.62 -21.72
C SER A 495 -0.36 -9.83 -21.33
N HIS A 496 -0.10 -8.68 -21.98
CA HIS A 496 1.06 -7.83 -21.66
C HIS A 496 1.05 -7.37 -20.19
N ILE A 497 -0.11 -6.92 -19.70
CA ILE A 497 -0.28 -6.48 -18.31
C ILE A 497 -0.05 -7.65 -17.35
N LYS A 498 -0.49 -8.88 -17.66
CA LYS A 498 -0.19 -10.05 -16.84
C LYS A 498 1.30 -10.42 -16.84
N THR A 499 1.99 -10.29 -17.98
CA THR A 499 3.44 -10.57 -18.06
C THR A 499 4.30 -9.57 -17.29
N SER A 500 3.90 -8.29 -17.22
CA SER A 500 4.57 -7.32 -16.35
C SER A 500 3.90 -7.25 -14.98
N ARG A 501 4.47 -7.98 -14.00
CA ARG A 501 3.95 -8.04 -12.63
C ARG A 501 3.79 -6.66 -11.99
N SER A 502 4.70 -5.71 -12.28
CA SER A 502 4.58 -4.32 -11.83
C SER A 502 3.33 -3.63 -12.42
N LEU A 503 3.09 -3.71 -13.74
CA LEU A 503 1.88 -3.16 -14.35
C LEU A 503 0.61 -3.83 -13.80
N HIS A 504 0.64 -5.15 -13.60
CA HIS A 504 -0.48 -5.92 -13.08
C HIS A 504 -0.90 -5.49 -11.66
N ILE A 505 0.08 -5.20 -10.80
CA ILE A 505 -0.16 -4.70 -9.43
C ILE A 505 -0.71 -3.28 -9.47
N MET A 506 -0.12 -2.40 -10.29
CA MET A 506 -0.59 -1.01 -10.41
C MET A 506 -2.01 -0.93 -10.98
N CYS A 507 -2.39 -1.82 -11.90
CA CYS A 507 -3.77 -1.96 -12.39
C CYS A 507 -4.80 -2.33 -11.30
N HIS A 508 -4.41 -2.52 -10.03
CA HIS A 508 -5.36 -2.50 -8.91
C HIS A 508 -6.04 -1.13 -8.75
N ILE A 509 -5.36 -0.03 -9.12
CA ILE A 509 -5.96 1.31 -9.20
C ILE A 509 -6.57 1.52 -10.59
N PRO A 510 -7.87 1.82 -10.72
CA PRO A 510 -8.51 2.06 -12.02
C PRO A 510 -7.85 3.15 -12.87
N VAL A 511 -7.25 4.19 -12.27
CA VAL A 511 -6.52 5.22 -13.03
C VAL A 511 -5.31 4.65 -13.78
N PHE A 512 -4.60 3.68 -13.20
CA PHE A 512 -3.50 3.00 -13.90
C PHE A 512 -4.04 2.10 -15.01
N CYS A 513 -5.21 1.48 -14.86
CA CYS A 513 -5.86 0.78 -15.97
C CYS A 513 -6.20 1.72 -17.13
N TRP A 514 -6.72 2.92 -16.87
CA TRP A 514 -7.00 3.93 -17.90
C TRP A 514 -5.72 4.40 -18.63
N ILE A 515 -4.65 4.66 -17.89
CA ILE A 515 -3.34 5.02 -18.45
C ILE A 515 -2.78 3.88 -19.29
N SER A 516 -2.81 2.64 -18.77
CA SER A 516 -2.39 1.45 -19.50
C SER A 516 -3.20 1.21 -20.76
N ALA A 517 -4.52 1.36 -20.70
CA ALA A 517 -5.38 1.25 -21.87
C ALA A 517 -5.00 2.27 -22.95
N THR A 518 -4.84 3.54 -22.57
CA THR A 518 -4.57 4.65 -23.50
C THR A 518 -3.19 4.50 -24.17
N VAL A 519 -2.15 4.18 -23.40
CA VAL A 519 -0.79 4.01 -23.91
C VAL A 519 -0.67 2.76 -24.79
N LEU A 520 -1.14 1.60 -24.31
CA LEU A 520 -0.99 0.34 -25.02
C LEU A 520 -1.87 0.26 -26.27
N GLU A 521 -3.08 0.84 -26.25
CA GLU A 521 -3.95 0.97 -27.44
C GLU A 521 -3.22 1.69 -28.58
N HIS A 522 -2.60 2.85 -28.30
CA HIS A 522 -1.85 3.60 -29.30
C HIS A 522 -0.61 2.83 -29.79
N MET A 523 0.20 2.25 -28.88
CA MET A 523 1.42 1.55 -29.29
C MET A 523 1.15 0.28 -30.11
N LEU A 524 0.13 -0.51 -29.74
CA LEU A 524 -0.22 -1.77 -30.43
C LEU A 524 -0.83 -1.53 -31.82
N LYS A 525 -1.53 -0.41 -32.04
CA LYS A 525 -2.02 0.00 -33.37
C LYS A 525 -0.89 0.35 -34.34
N HIS A 526 0.23 0.89 -33.85
CA HIS A 526 1.35 1.34 -34.68
C HIS A 526 2.52 0.34 -34.83
N LYS A 527 2.47 -0.84 -34.17
CA LYS A 527 3.34 -2.03 -34.40
C LYS A 527 4.86 -1.79 -34.52
N ARG A 528 5.47 -0.84 -33.78
CA ARG A 528 6.89 -0.43 -33.99
C ARG A 528 7.77 -0.21 -32.76
N GLU A 529 7.27 -0.35 -31.54
CA GLU A 529 8.05 -0.09 -30.32
C GLU A 529 7.93 -1.25 -29.31
N GLU A 530 8.98 -1.46 -28.51
CA GLU A 530 8.96 -2.38 -27.36
C GLU A 530 7.90 -1.90 -26.36
N MET A 531 7.17 -2.82 -25.75
CA MET A 531 6.13 -2.46 -24.79
C MET A 531 6.75 -1.98 -23.47
N PRO A 532 6.22 -0.92 -22.85
CA PRO A 532 6.68 -0.44 -21.55
C PRO A 532 6.54 -1.53 -20.47
N LYS A 533 7.56 -1.63 -19.62
CA LYS A 533 7.68 -2.56 -18.49
C LYS A 533 7.71 -1.81 -17.16
N THR A 534 8.35 -0.65 -17.12
CA THR A 534 8.45 0.20 -15.92
C THR A 534 7.37 1.27 -15.85
N LEU A 535 7.13 1.85 -14.67
CA LEU A 535 6.17 2.93 -14.51
C LEU A 535 6.66 4.21 -15.22
N THR A 536 7.97 4.46 -15.18
CA THR A 536 8.57 5.61 -15.87
C THR A 536 8.39 5.53 -17.39
N GLU A 537 8.52 4.35 -17.99
CA GLU A 537 8.23 4.13 -19.42
C GLU A 537 6.76 4.42 -19.75
N MET A 538 5.82 3.85 -18.97
CA MET A 538 4.38 4.10 -19.14
C MET A 538 4.05 5.59 -19.20
N TYR A 539 4.56 6.37 -18.24
CA TYR A 539 4.28 7.81 -18.13
C TYR A 539 5.01 8.63 -19.19
N THR A 540 6.22 8.20 -19.59
CA THR A 540 6.94 8.78 -20.73
C THR A 540 6.13 8.63 -22.01
N HIS A 541 5.58 7.44 -22.28
CA HIS A 541 4.71 7.21 -23.44
C HIS A 541 3.37 7.96 -23.34
N LEU A 542 2.78 8.12 -22.14
CA LEU A 542 1.57 8.92 -21.91
C LEU A 542 1.78 10.39 -22.30
N VAL A 543 2.89 11.01 -21.87
CA VAL A 543 3.21 12.40 -22.23
C VAL A 543 3.54 12.54 -23.71
N VAL A 544 4.24 11.56 -24.32
CA VAL A 544 4.47 11.52 -25.78
C VAL A 544 3.14 11.46 -26.54
N PHE A 545 2.20 10.61 -26.10
CA PHE A 545 0.88 10.46 -26.72
C PHE A 545 0.10 11.78 -26.72
N HIS A 546 -0.09 12.41 -25.54
CA HIS A 546 -0.80 13.69 -25.45
C HIS A 546 -0.07 14.84 -26.19
N THR A 547 1.26 14.81 -26.26
CA THR A 547 2.03 15.79 -27.05
C THR A 547 1.78 15.65 -28.55
N LYS A 548 1.74 14.41 -29.09
CA LYS A 548 1.36 14.17 -30.49
C LYS A 548 -0.07 14.64 -30.78
N GLN A 549 -1.01 14.23 -29.94
CA GLN A 549 -2.42 14.59 -30.07
C GLN A 549 -2.66 16.12 -30.01
N LYS A 550 -1.91 16.85 -29.17
CA LYS A 550 -1.89 18.33 -29.17
C LYS A 550 -1.38 18.89 -30.50
N ASN A 551 -0.28 18.36 -31.02
CA ASN A 551 0.35 18.86 -32.26
C ASN A 551 -0.53 18.63 -33.49
N GLU A 552 -1.09 17.43 -33.65
CA GLU A 552 -2.02 17.09 -34.74
C GLU A 552 -3.24 18.03 -34.72
N LYS A 553 -3.84 18.22 -33.53
CA LYS A 553 -5.09 18.97 -33.37
C LYS A 553 -4.97 20.49 -33.50
N TYR A 554 -3.87 21.10 -33.02
CA TYR A 554 -3.73 22.56 -32.94
C TYR A 554 -2.66 23.17 -33.84
N LEU A 555 -1.71 22.38 -34.36
CA LEU A 555 -0.63 22.87 -35.23
C LEU A 555 -0.74 22.39 -36.68
N GLY A 556 -1.64 21.45 -37.00
CA GLY A 556 -1.90 20.99 -38.37
C GLY A 556 -0.69 20.34 -39.06
N LYS A 557 0.23 19.76 -38.29
CA LYS A 557 1.46 19.13 -38.79
C LYS A 557 1.36 17.62 -38.72
N GLU A 558 1.25 16.97 -39.88
CA GLU A 558 1.28 15.50 -39.98
C GLU A 558 2.72 14.92 -39.97
N GLU A 559 2.81 13.71 -39.44
CA GLU A 559 3.82 12.65 -39.73
C GLU A 559 5.33 12.88 -39.52
N THR A 560 5.82 13.95 -38.87
CA THR A 560 7.28 14.09 -38.56
C THR A 560 7.63 14.15 -37.06
N GLY A 561 7.23 13.11 -36.32
CA GLY A 561 7.68 12.83 -34.96
C GLY A 561 7.11 13.78 -33.88
N PRO A 562 7.43 13.56 -32.59
CA PRO A 562 7.04 14.49 -31.54
C PRO A 562 7.88 15.77 -31.64
N HIS A 563 7.37 16.77 -32.37
CA HIS A 563 7.90 18.13 -32.31
C HIS A 563 7.55 18.75 -30.94
N TRP A 564 8.42 18.54 -29.97
CA TRP A 564 8.25 19.04 -28.61
C TRP A 564 8.24 20.57 -28.57
N ASN A 565 7.16 21.18 -28.07
CA ASN A 565 7.26 22.51 -27.50
C ASN A 565 7.96 22.38 -26.13
N LYS A 566 9.28 22.61 -26.11
CA LYS A 566 10.13 22.52 -24.92
C LYS A 566 9.63 23.42 -23.80
N GLU A 567 9.21 24.63 -24.15
CA GLU A 567 8.75 25.66 -23.22
C GLU A 567 7.45 25.22 -22.55
N SER A 568 6.45 24.80 -23.34
CA SER A 568 5.19 24.22 -22.84
C SER A 568 5.38 23.12 -21.77
N ILE A 569 6.21 22.12 -22.05
CA ILE A 569 6.41 20.97 -21.14
C ILE A 569 7.22 21.37 -19.89
N LEU A 570 8.21 22.26 -20.04
CA LEU A 570 8.98 22.78 -18.92
C LEU A 570 8.11 23.65 -17.98
N SER A 571 7.28 24.54 -18.52
CA SER A 571 6.36 25.36 -17.72
C SER A 571 5.30 24.49 -17.00
N LEU A 572 4.74 23.48 -17.68
CA LEU A 572 3.79 22.54 -17.06
C LEU A 572 4.45 21.68 -15.96
N GLY A 573 5.68 21.22 -16.17
CA GLY A 573 6.44 20.49 -15.14
C GLY A 573 6.90 21.38 -13.98
N LYS A 574 7.24 22.65 -14.24
CA LYS A 574 7.51 23.66 -13.21
C LYS A 574 6.30 23.84 -12.31
N LEU A 575 5.12 24.06 -12.91
CA LEU A 575 3.86 24.15 -12.18
C LEU A 575 3.62 22.90 -11.33
N ALA A 576 3.79 21.71 -11.92
CA ALA A 576 3.60 20.44 -11.23
C ALA A 576 4.49 20.32 -9.98
N PHE A 577 5.78 20.66 -10.10
CA PHE A 577 6.74 20.67 -8.99
C PHE A 577 6.39 21.72 -7.93
N GLN A 578 6.10 22.96 -8.32
CA GLN A 578 5.73 24.03 -7.40
C GLN A 578 4.47 23.67 -6.60
N GLN A 579 3.43 23.14 -7.25
CA GLN A 579 2.21 22.73 -6.57
C GLN A 579 2.41 21.49 -5.70
N LEU A 580 3.28 20.54 -6.09
CA LEU A 580 3.63 19.38 -5.27
C LEU A 580 4.34 19.80 -3.98
N VAL A 581 5.29 20.74 -4.05
CA VAL A 581 5.96 21.34 -2.89
C VAL A 581 5.01 22.15 -2.02
N LYS A 582 4.07 22.91 -2.62
CA LYS A 582 2.95 23.58 -1.91
C LYS A 582 1.93 22.59 -1.31
N CYS A 583 2.09 21.27 -1.51
CA CYS A 583 1.12 20.22 -1.17
C CYS A 583 -0.30 20.48 -1.71
N SER A 584 -0.37 21.08 -2.90
CA SER A 584 -1.60 21.50 -3.55
C SER A 584 -1.87 20.67 -4.82
N GLN A 585 -3.13 20.26 -4.98
CA GLN A 585 -3.62 19.55 -6.18
C GLN A 585 -4.44 20.45 -7.11
N ILE A 586 -4.77 21.66 -6.63
CA ILE A 586 -5.66 22.62 -7.28
C ILE A 586 -4.94 23.96 -7.36
N PHE A 587 -4.92 24.55 -8.55
CA PHE A 587 -4.21 25.78 -8.86
C PHE A 587 -5.06 26.69 -9.76
N TYR A 588 -4.77 27.99 -9.70
CA TYR A 588 -5.58 29.06 -10.31
C TYR A 588 -4.85 29.70 -11.50
N GLU A 589 -5.47 30.72 -12.12
CA GLU A 589 -4.84 31.46 -13.21
C GLU A 589 -3.53 32.14 -12.79
N GLU A 590 -3.38 32.51 -11.52
CA GLU A 590 -2.20 33.15 -10.95
C GLU A 590 -1.02 32.18 -10.91
N ASP A 591 -1.25 30.93 -10.49
CA ASP A 591 -0.25 29.87 -10.49
C ASP A 591 0.20 29.52 -11.92
N LEU A 592 -0.73 29.53 -12.89
CA LEU A 592 -0.41 29.35 -14.31
C LEU A 592 0.50 30.47 -14.84
N LYS A 593 0.18 31.73 -14.51
CA LYS A 593 0.99 32.91 -14.84
C LYS A 593 2.37 32.84 -14.15
N GLU A 594 2.44 32.42 -12.88
CA GLU A 594 3.69 32.19 -12.12
C GLU A 594 4.58 31.10 -12.78
N ALA A 595 3.96 30.06 -13.32
CA ALA A 595 4.64 28.99 -14.05
C ALA A 595 5.09 29.39 -15.46
N GLY A 596 4.62 30.51 -16.01
CA GLY A 596 4.88 30.93 -17.39
C GLY A 596 4.02 30.20 -18.42
N ILE A 597 2.76 29.90 -18.07
CA ILE A 597 1.75 29.30 -18.95
C ILE A 597 0.68 30.35 -19.23
N ASP A 598 0.39 30.59 -20.51
CA ASP A 598 -0.77 31.38 -20.89
C ASP A 598 -2.07 30.64 -20.50
N VAL A 599 -3.00 31.34 -19.87
CA VAL A 599 -4.32 30.85 -19.48
C VAL A 599 -5.09 30.33 -20.71
N SER A 600 -4.86 30.89 -21.89
CA SER A 600 -5.45 30.38 -23.14
C SER A 600 -4.90 28.97 -23.48
N GLU A 601 -3.58 28.78 -23.37
CA GLU A 601 -2.91 27.48 -23.54
C GLU A 601 -3.24 26.47 -22.44
N ALA A 602 -3.59 26.90 -21.23
CA ALA A 602 -3.94 25.99 -20.14
C ALA A 602 -5.05 25.00 -20.54
N SER A 603 -5.98 25.44 -21.40
CA SER A 603 -7.04 24.59 -21.97
C SER A 603 -6.58 23.60 -23.06
N VAL A 604 -5.38 23.80 -23.62
CA VAL A 604 -4.76 22.99 -24.67
C VAL A 604 -3.99 21.79 -24.08
N TYR A 605 -3.65 21.80 -22.79
CA TYR A 605 -3.07 20.66 -22.06
C TYR A 605 -4.12 19.65 -21.55
N SER A 606 -5.38 19.82 -21.97
CA SER A 606 -6.48 18.88 -21.72
C SER A 606 -6.04 17.45 -22.07
N GLY A 607 -6.04 16.55 -21.09
CA GLY A 607 -5.43 15.21 -21.14
C GLY A 607 -4.33 14.98 -20.10
N LEU A 608 -3.53 16.00 -19.76
CA LEU A 608 -2.58 15.99 -18.65
C LEU A 608 -3.03 16.91 -17.50
N CYS A 609 -3.57 18.08 -17.86
CA CYS A 609 -4.19 19.05 -16.97
C CYS A 609 -5.65 19.24 -17.38
N THR A 610 -6.57 19.29 -16.42
CA THR A 610 -7.99 19.50 -16.66
C THR A 610 -8.40 20.87 -16.13
N GLN A 611 -8.94 21.71 -17.03
CA GLN A 611 -9.73 22.88 -16.63
C GLN A 611 -11.06 22.37 -16.09
N LEU A 612 -11.39 22.71 -14.85
CA LEU A 612 -12.53 22.14 -14.13
C LEU A 612 -13.83 22.90 -14.37
N PHE A 613 -13.76 24.23 -14.47
CA PHE A 613 -14.93 25.07 -14.69
C PHE A 613 -14.95 25.68 -16.07
N LYS A 614 -16.11 25.54 -16.73
CA LYS A 614 -16.54 26.34 -17.88
C LYS A 614 -18.05 26.57 -17.75
N GLU A 615 -18.42 27.71 -17.15
CA GLU A 615 -19.76 28.31 -17.28
C GLU A 615 -20.95 27.49 -16.70
N GLU A 616 -20.74 26.62 -15.70
CA GLU A 616 -21.85 25.85 -15.07
C GLU A 616 -22.44 26.48 -13.78
N CYS A 617 -21.73 27.39 -13.11
CA CYS A 617 -22.23 28.12 -11.93
C CYS A 617 -22.29 29.61 -12.29
N GLY A 618 -23.50 30.14 -12.49
CA GLY A 618 -23.75 31.37 -13.27
C GLY A 618 -23.28 32.71 -12.68
N LEU A 619 -22.43 32.73 -11.65
CA LEU A 619 -22.01 33.95 -10.93
C LEU A 619 -20.49 34.10 -10.73
N TYR A 620 -19.71 33.02 -10.67
CA TYR A 620 -18.25 33.07 -10.49
C TYR A 620 -17.50 32.63 -11.76
N GLN A 621 -16.62 33.50 -12.29
CA GLN A 621 -15.90 33.27 -13.56
C GLN A 621 -14.48 32.69 -13.42
N ASP A 622 -14.01 32.46 -12.18
CA ASP A 622 -12.62 32.06 -11.93
C ASP A 622 -12.33 30.62 -12.39
N LYS A 623 -11.35 30.47 -13.29
CA LYS A 623 -10.97 29.18 -13.84
C LYS A 623 -10.04 28.46 -12.88
N VAL A 624 -10.51 27.31 -12.40
CA VAL A 624 -9.74 26.40 -11.55
C VAL A 624 -9.21 25.23 -12.38
N TYR A 625 -7.99 24.81 -12.09
CA TYR A 625 -7.27 23.76 -12.81
C TYR A 625 -6.70 22.72 -11.84
N CYS A 626 -6.61 21.46 -12.29
CA CYS A 626 -5.90 20.39 -11.59
C CYS A 626 -5.22 19.47 -12.61
N PHE A 627 -4.24 18.67 -12.16
CA PHE A 627 -3.78 17.53 -12.95
C PHE A 627 -4.84 16.42 -12.95
N VAL A 628 -4.90 15.61 -14.02
CA VAL A 628 -5.87 14.50 -14.11
C VAL A 628 -5.68 13.49 -12.97
N HIS A 629 -4.44 13.30 -12.52
CA HIS A 629 -4.10 12.47 -11.36
C HIS A 629 -2.80 12.95 -10.69
N LEU A 630 -2.64 12.70 -9.39
CA LEU A 630 -1.45 13.08 -8.63
C LEU A 630 -0.16 12.50 -9.22
N SER A 631 -0.17 11.24 -9.65
CA SER A 631 0.99 10.61 -10.29
C SER A 631 1.42 11.29 -11.61
N ILE A 632 0.50 11.96 -12.33
CA ILE A 632 0.82 12.74 -13.52
C ILE A 632 1.52 14.05 -13.12
N GLN A 633 1.07 14.67 -12.03
CA GLN A 633 1.76 15.82 -11.41
C GLN A 633 3.18 15.41 -10.94
N GLU A 634 3.32 14.30 -10.22
CA GLU A 634 4.62 13.81 -9.75
C GLU A 634 5.56 13.43 -10.90
N PHE A 635 5.05 12.83 -11.97
CA PHE A 635 5.85 12.54 -13.18
C PHE A 635 6.32 13.83 -13.86
N LEU A 636 5.43 14.79 -14.09
CA LEU A 636 5.79 16.06 -14.74
C LEU A 636 6.75 16.89 -13.86
N ALA A 637 6.61 16.82 -12.54
CA ALA A 637 7.55 17.37 -11.58
C ALA A 637 8.92 16.68 -11.67
N ALA A 638 8.98 15.34 -11.73
CA ALA A 638 10.22 14.59 -11.92
C ALA A 638 10.90 14.93 -13.26
N VAL A 639 10.13 15.07 -14.35
CA VAL A 639 10.63 15.52 -15.67
C VAL A 639 11.22 16.93 -15.57
N TYR A 640 10.56 17.87 -14.87
CA TYR A 640 11.08 19.22 -14.68
C TYR A 640 12.37 19.25 -13.83
N VAL A 641 12.41 18.52 -12.72
CA VAL A 641 13.59 18.38 -11.85
C VAL A 641 14.77 17.77 -12.63
N PHE A 642 14.51 16.70 -13.40
CA PHE A 642 15.50 16.06 -14.27
C PHE A 642 16.02 17.00 -15.36
N LEU A 643 15.14 17.68 -16.11
CA LEU A 643 15.54 18.57 -17.20
C LEU A 643 16.26 19.82 -16.69
N SER A 644 15.86 20.37 -15.54
CA SER A 644 16.54 21.51 -14.90
C SER A 644 17.97 21.14 -14.49
N PHE A 645 18.15 19.94 -13.92
CA PHE A 645 19.47 19.45 -13.59
C PHE A 645 20.34 19.15 -14.84
N ILE A 646 19.81 18.43 -15.83
CA ILE A 646 20.58 18.02 -17.03
C ILE A 646 20.90 19.20 -17.95
N ASN A 647 19.93 20.10 -18.21
CA ASN A 647 20.15 21.23 -19.09
C ASN A 647 20.91 22.36 -18.36
N ASN A 648 20.50 22.73 -17.14
CA ASN A 648 20.96 23.94 -16.45
C ASN A 648 22.01 23.69 -15.35
N ASN A 649 22.19 22.45 -14.88
CA ASN A 649 23.00 22.08 -13.69
C ASN A 649 22.42 22.65 -12.38
N GLU A 650 21.10 22.74 -12.28
CA GLU A 650 20.36 23.21 -11.10
C GLU A 650 19.83 22.02 -10.30
N ASN A 651 20.20 21.89 -9.02
CA ASN A 651 19.67 20.86 -8.14
C ASN A 651 18.50 21.42 -7.32
N LEU A 652 17.27 21.11 -7.75
CA LEU A 652 16.05 21.52 -7.04
C LEU A 652 15.73 20.65 -5.80
N MET A 653 16.50 19.58 -5.56
CA MET A 653 16.32 18.70 -4.40
C MET A 653 17.17 19.11 -3.18
N ASP A 654 18.21 19.95 -3.33
CA ASP A 654 19.04 20.43 -2.21
C ASP A 654 18.42 21.65 -1.51
N GLU A 655 18.32 21.63 -0.18
CA GLU A 655 18.10 22.82 0.64
C GLU A 655 19.41 23.24 1.34
N LEU A 656 20.04 24.29 0.79
CA LEU A 656 21.18 25.04 1.33
C LEU A 656 22.55 24.32 1.49
N GLN A 657 23.51 24.60 0.60
CA GLN A 657 24.67 25.49 0.85
C GLN A 657 25.77 25.39 -0.24
N SER A 658 25.78 26.34 -1.19
CA SER A 658 26.96 27.16 -1.58
C SER A 658 26.81 27.78 -2.97
N LYS A 659 26.91 29.11 -3.05
CA LYS A 659 27.09 29.83 -4.33
C LYS A 659 28.54 29.69 -4.82
N SER A 660 28.92 28.53 -5.34
CA SER A 660 30.21 28.32 -6.00
C SER A 660 30.05 27.88 -7.46
N ARG A 661 29.76 28.87 -8.33
CA ARG A 661 29.85 28.69 -9.78
C ARG A 661 31.31 28.76 -10.21
N ASN A 662 31.96 27.61 -10.35
CA ASN A 662 32.92 27.29 -11.44
C ASN A 662 33.42 25.83 -11.36
N PHE A 663 34.33 25.48 -12.27
CA PHE A 663 35.13 24.23 -12.38
C PHE A 663 34.52 23.00 -13.09
N SER A 664 35.41 22.06 -13.41
CA SER A 664 35.54 21.41 -14.74
C SER A 664 34.81 20.07 -14.93
N VAL A 665 34.95 19.48 -16.12
CA VAL A 665 34.22 18.26 -16.56
C VAL A 665 34.36 17.07 -15.59
N ARG A 666 35.52 16.87 -14.94
CA ARG A 666 35.70 15.82 -13.92
C ARG A 666 34.82 16.00 -12.67
N ILE A 667 34.40 17.23 -12.35
CA ILE A 667 33.51 17.51 -11.20
C ILE A 667 32.05 17.24 -11.57
N ARG A 668 31.67 17.30 -12.86
CA ARG A 668 30.28 17.02 -13.29
C ARG A 668 29.82 15.59 -13.00
N GLN A 669 30.70 14.58 -13.06
CA GLN A 669 30.31 13.21 -12.69
C GLN A 669 29.97 13.10 -11.20
N ARG A 670 30.83 13.64 -10.32
CA ARG A 670 30.54 13.72 -8.87
C ARG A 670 29.23 14.46 -8.60
N ARG A 671 28.96 15.58 -9.30
CA ARG A 671 27.70 16.34 -9.17
C ARG A 671 26.44 15.55 -9.58
N LYS A 672 26.53 14.62 -10.53
CA LYS A 672 25.40 13.75 -10.93
C LYS A 672 25.07 12.70 -9.87
N VAL A 673 26.10 12.10 -9.28
CA VAL A 673 25.91 11.13 -8.21
C VAL A 673 25.38 11.82 -6.95
N THR A 674 25.90 12.99 -6.56
CA THR A 674 25.33 13.75 -5.44
C THR A 674 23.88 14.16 -5.67
N PHE A 675 23.48 14.52 -6.89
CA PHE A 675 22.10 14.87 -7.22
C PHE A 675 21.09 13.75 -6.91
N TYR A 676 21.34 12.53 -7.42
CA TYR A 676 20.44 11.41 -7.15
C TYR A 676 20.51 10.95 -5.68
N LYS A 677 21.67 11.06 -5.02
CA LYS A 677 21.81 10.81 -3.59
C LYS A 677 20.96 11.78 -2.75
N SER A 678 21.06 13.09 -2.98
CA SER A 678 20.22 14.10 -2.33
C SER A 678 18.72 13.83 -2.55
N ALA A 679 18.33 13.38 -3.73
CA ALA A 679 16.94 13.02 -4.01
C ALA A 679 16.47 11.80 -3.21
N VAL A 680 17.31 10.75 -3.09
CA VAL A 680 17.06 9.59 -2.23
C VAL A 680 16.93 10.01 -0.77
N ASP A 681 17.89 10.79 -0.25
CA ASP A 681 17.90 11.25 1.13
C ASP A 681 16.67 12.10 1.47
N LYS A 682 16.28 13.03 0.59
CA LYS A 682 15.10 13.89 0.79
C LYS A 682 13.78 13.11 0.75
N ALA A 683 13.68 12.06 -0.08
CA ALA A 683 12.54 11.16 -0.07
C ALA A 683 12.48 10.31 1.21
N LEU A 684 13.62 9.85 1.73
CA LEU A 684 13.70 9.13 3.01
C LEU A 684 13.36 10.02 4.21
N GLN A 685 13.68 11.31 4.16
CA GLN A 685 13.33 12.31 5.18
C GLN A 685 11.85 12.71 5.18
N SER A 686 11.13 12.57 4.08
CA SER A 686 9.70 12.90 3.99
C SER A 686 8.87 11.89 4.80
N GLU A 687 8.35 12.27 5.98
CA GLU A 687 7.54 11.40 6.84
C GLU A 687 6.33 10.77 6.09
N THR A 688 5.63 11.57 5.27
CA THR A 688 4.42 11.14 4.54
C THR A 688 4.71 10.34 3.27
N GLY A 689 5.94 10.38 2.75
CA GLY A 689 6.30 9.70 1.49
C GLY A 689 5.85 10.42 0.22
N ASN A 690 5.44 11.70 0.31
CA ASN A 690 5.01 12.52 -0.83
C ASN A 690 6.07 12.79 -1.92
N LEU A 691 7.27 12.22 -1.80
CA LEU A 691 8.35 12.26 -2.79
C LEU A 691 8.72 10.86 -3.30
N ASP A 692 8.07 9.79 -2.81
CA ASP A 692 8.41 8.41 -3.13
C ASP A 692 8.23 8.13 -4.63
N LEU A 693 7.10 8.56 -5.21
CA LEU A 693 6.83 8.35 -6.64
C LEU A 693 7.64 9.31 -7.54
N LEU A 694 7.85 10.55 -7.11
CA LEU A 694 8.76 11.49 -7.78
C LEU A 694 10.18 10.94 -7.85
N LEU A 695 10.68 10.33 -6.77
CA LEU A 695 12.02 9.69 -6.75
C LEU A 695 12.11 8.53 -7.74
N ARG A 696 11.11 7.64 -7.75
CA ARG A 696 11.01 6.53 -8.70
C ARG A 696 11.11 7.03 -10.15
N PHE A 697 10.29 8.01 -10.51
CA PHE A 697 10.32 8.62 -11.84
C PHE A 697 11.66 9.29 -12.16
N LEU A 698 12.22 10.04 -11.21
CA LEU A 698 13.51 10.73 -11.40
C LEU A 698 14.67 9.76 -11.64
N LEU A 699 14.66 8.61 -10.96
CA LEU A 699 15.65 7.55 -11.16
C LEU A 699 15.41 6.77 -12.45
N GLY A 700 14.17 6.44 -12.80
CA GLY A 700 13.85 5.84 -14.10
C GLY A 700 14.23 6.74 -15.28
N LEU A 701 14.04 8.06 -15.16
CA LEU A 701 14.47 9.04 -16.18
C LEU A 701 16.00 9.12 -16.32
N SER A 702 16.76 8.63 -15.33
CA SER A 702 18.23 8.55 -15.42
C SER A 702 18.74 7.50 -16.42
N LEU A 703 17.90 6.53 -16.82
CA LEU A 703 18.22 5.52 -17.83
C LEU A 703 18.21 6.10 -19.25
N GLU A 704 19.17 5.68 -20.08
CA GLU A 704 19.28 6.14 -21.47
C GLU A 704 18.13 5.62 -22.36
N SER A 705 17.55 4.45 -22.05
CA SER A 705 16.34 3.93 -22.69
C SER A 705 15.19 4.92 -22.61
N ASN A 706 14.89 5.41 -21.40
CA ASN A 706 13.78 6.32 -21.13
C ASN A 706 14.04 7.72 -21.72
N GLN A 707 15.30 8.16 -21.73
CA GLN A 707 15.72 9.40 -22.38
C GLN A 707 15.55 9.38 -23.91
N LYS A 708 15.55 8.21 -24.57
CA LYS A 708 15.35 8.10 -26.03
C LYS A 708 14.05 8.78 -26.47
N HIS A 709 12.97 8.56 -25.73
CA HIS A 709 11.65 9.09 -26.04
C HIS A 709 11.52 10.60 -25.74
N LEU A 710 12.34 11.11 -24.81
CA LEU A 710 12.42 12.53 -24.45
C LEU A 710 13.56 13.29 -25.17
N ARG A 711 14.23 12.70 -26.17
CA ARG A 711 15.39 13.31 -26.88
C ARG A 711 15.14 14.73 -27.38
N GLY A 712 13.92 15.03 -27.83
CA GLY A 712 13.56 16.37 -28.30
C GLY A 712 13.39 17.43 -27.21
N LEU A 713 13.40 17.07 -25.91
CA LEU A 713 13.48 17.99 -24.77
C LEU A 713 14.92 18.21 -24.27
N LEU A 714 15.80 17.24 -24.52
CA LEU A 714 17.18 17.26 -24.05
C LEU A 714 18.06 18.19 -24.90
N THR A 715 19.01 18.89 -24.27
CA THR A 715 20.04 19.68 -24.97
C THR A 715 21.43 19.03 -24.97
N LYS A 716 21.66 18.02 -24.14
CA LYS A 716 22.96 17.39 -23.89
C LYS A 716 22.80 15.88 -23.68
N THR A 717 23.43 15.09 -24.54
CA THR A 717 23.28 13.62 -24.57
C THR A 717 24.51 12.92 -23.99
N ARG A 718 24.57 12.78 -22.66
CA ARG A 718 25.26 11.66 -21.97
C ARG A 718 25.12 11.76 -20.44
N ILE A 719 24.43 10.79 -19.85
CA ILE A 719 24.75 10.29 -18.51
C ILE A 719 25.81 9.19 -18.71
N SER A 720 26.79 9.07 -17.80
CA SER A 720 27.79 7.99 -17.88
C SER A 720 27.36 6.84 -17.00
N SER A 721 27.55 5.60 -17.49
CA SER A 721 27.22 4.35 -16.78
C SER A 721 27.73 4.33 -15.33
N GLN A 722 28.96 4.81 -15.13
CA GLN A 722 29.58 4.96 -13.81
C GLN A 722 28.71 5.70 -12.77
N SER A 723 27.96 6.73 -13.18
CA SER A 723 27.08 7.47 -12.24
C SER A 723 25.79 6.71 -11.88
N HIS A 724 25.37 5.77 -12.72
CA HIS A 724 24.25 4.87 -12.45
C HIS A 724 24.67 3.79 -11.45
N GLU A 725 25.80 3.12 -11.68
CA GLU A 725 26.38 2.12 -10.76
C GLU A 725 26.60 2.69 -9.34
N GLU A 726 27.15 3.92 -9.23
CA GLU A 726 27.34 4.59 -7.93
C GLU A 726 26.01 4.94 -7.23
N THR A 727 24.93 5.17 -7.99
CA THR A 727 23.59 5.46 -7.45
C THR A 727 22.90 4.18 -6.99
N VAL A 728 22.94 3.11 -7.81
CA VAL A 728 22.46 1.76 -7.45
C VAL A 728 23.15 1.25 -6.18
N LYS A 729 24.48 1.40 -6.10
CA LYS A 729 25.25 1.01 -4.89
C LYS A 729 24.78 1.77 -3.65
N TYR A 730 24.47 3.06 -3.77
CA TYR A 730 23.99 3.88 -2.66
C TYR A 730 22.57 3.51 -2.21
N ILE A 731 21.67 3.18 -3.15
CA ILE A 731 20.34 2.71 -2.80
C ILE A 731 20.42 1.38 -2.03
N LYS A 732 21.33 0.47 -2.43
CA LYS A 732 21.61 -0.78 -1.70
C LYS A 732 22.20 -0.53 -0.32
N GLU A 733 23.07 0.47 -0.17
CA GLU A 733 23.61 0.92 1.11
C GLU A 733 22.48 1.46 2.02
N LYS A 734 21.58 2.30 1.48
CA LYS A 734 20.40 2.81 2.19
C LYS A 734 19.37 1.75 2.59
N ILE A 735 19.23 0.65 1.85
CA ILE A 735 18.41 -0.49 2.27
C ILE A 735 19.03 -1.18 3.49
N ARG A 736 20.36 -1.36 3.51
CA ARG A 736 21.13 -1.98 4.61
C ARG A 736 21.23 -1.10 5.86
N GLU A 737 20.99 0.21 5.75
CA GLU A 737 20.80 1.09 6.91
C GLU A 737 19.49 0.79 7.67
N ASN A 738 18.67 -0.16 7.20
CA ASN A 738 17.41 -0.61 7.81
C ASN A 738 16.40 0.53 8.08
N PRO A 739 15.95 1.24 7.03
CA PRO A 739 14.84 2.18 7.16
C PRO A 739 13.52 1.41 7.28
N SER A 740 12.41 2.10 7.57
CA SER A 740 11.12 1.43 7.78
C SER A 740 10.71 0.53 6.59
N PRO A 741 9.90 -0.52 6.79
CA PRO A 741 9.56 -1.49 5.73
C PRO A 741 9.04 -0.82 4.45
N GLU A 742 8.30 0.27 4.58
CA GLU A 742 7.72 1.05 3.50
C GLU A 742 8.78 1.83 2.71
N ARG A 743 9.81 2.35 3.40
CA ARG A 743 10.96 3.02 2.79
C ARG A 743 11.82 2.02 2.04
N SER A 744 12.09 0.87 2.65
CA SER A 744 12.80 -0.24 2.02
C SER A 744 12.08 -0.66 0.73
N ILE A 745 10.76 -0.88 0.76
CA ILE A 745 9.95 -1.19 -0.43
C ILE A 745 10.07 -0.10 -1.50
N ASN A 746 10.00 1.19 -1.14
CA ASN A 746 10.19 2.26 -2.12
C ASN A 746 11.61 2.26 -2.73
N LEU A 747 12.65 2.03 -1.94
CA LEU A 747 14.02 1.91 -2.45
C LEU A 747 14.20 0.70 -3.39
N PHE A 748 13.49 -0.41 -3.14
CA PHE A 748 13.45 -1.54 -4.08
C PHE A 748 12.68 -1.21 -5.37
N HIS A 749 11.57 -0.47 -5.30
CA HIS A 749 10.93 0.08 -6.50
C HIS A 749 11.88 0.98 -7.27
N CYS A 750 12.68 1.80 -6.60
CA CYS A 750 13.72 2.61 -7.23
C CYS A 750 14.79 1.77 -7.93
N LEU A 751 15.21 0.62 -7.37
CA LEU A 751 16.08 -0.34 -8.07
C LEU A 751 15.38 -0.96 -9.30
N ASN A 752 14.08 -1.23 -9.21
CA ASN A 752 13.28 -1.75 -10.32
C ASN A 752 13.13 -0.74 -11.48
N GLU A 753 12.85 0.54 -11.20
CA GLU A 753 12.86 1.61 -12.23
C GLU A 753 14.27 1.85 -12.83
N LEU A 754 15.33 1.41 -12.13
CA LEU A 754 16.71 1.41 -12.61
C LEU A 754 17.10 0.10 -13.32
N ASN A 755 16.19 -0.86 -13.46
CA ASN A 755 16.41 -2.21 -14.01
C ASN A 755 17.52 -3.02 -13.28
N ASP A 756 17.78 -2.73 -11.99
CA ASP A 756 18.70 -3.51 -11.16
C ASP A 756 17.95 -4.55 -10.32
N HIS A 757 18.07 -5.82 -10.71
CA HIS A 757 17.54 -6.96 -9.94
C HIS A 757 18.63 -7.64 -9.08
N SER A 758 19.87 -7.16 -9.14
CA SER A 758 21.03 -7.88 -8.56
C SER A 758 21.07 -7.88 -7.03
N LEU A 759 20.33 -6.98 -6.35
CA LEU A 759 20.18 -7.05 -4.88
C LEU A 759 19.47 -8.34 -4.43
N VAL A 760 18.48 -8.84 -5.18
CA VAL A 760 17.81 -10.12 -4.85
C VAL A 760 18.80 -11.28 -4.98
N GLU A 761 19.63 -11.27 -6.02
CA GLU A 761 20.67 -12.28 -6.25
C GLU A 761 21.79 -12.19 -5.22
N GLU A 762 22.10 -10.99 -4.72
CA GLU A 762 23.03 -10.75 -3.60
C GLU A 762 22.47 -11.32 -2.30
N VAL A 763 21.22 -11.04 -1.94
CA VAL A 763 20.55 -11.58 -0.75
C VAL A 763 20.40 -13.11 -0.84
N GLN A 764 20.02 -13.65 -1.99
CA GLN A 764 20.00 -15.10 -2.23
C GLN A 764 21.38 -15.74 -2.02
N ARG A 765 22.45 -15.11 -2.51
CA ARG A 765 23.83 -15.62 -2.35
C ARG A 765 24.29 -15.53 -0.90
N TYR A 766 23.95 -14.46 -0.19
CA TYR A 766 24.25 -14.23 1.21
C TYR A 766 23.57 -15.24 2.15
N LEU A 767 22.28 -15.52 1.92
CA LEU A 767 21.55 -16.53 2.68
C LEU A 767 22.07 -17.95 2.39
N ARG A 768 22.44 -18.24 1.13
CA ARG A 768 23.00 -19.56 0.74
C ARG A 768 24.38 -19.82 1.34
N SER A 769 25.21 -18.80 1.52
CA SER A 769 26.58 -18.99 2.00
C SER A 769 26.68 -19.33 3.48
N GLY A 770 25.58 -19.23 4.26
CA GLY A 770 25.55 -19.59 5.69
C GLY A 770 26.56 -18.83 6.55
N SER A 771 27.08 -17.70 6.05
CA SER A 771 28.32 -17.08 6.51
C SER A 771 28.18 -16.30 7.83
N LEU A 772 26.95 -15.97 8.23
CA LEU A 772 26.55 -15.40 9.52
C LEU A 772 25.11 -15.87 9.83
N SER A 773 24.63 -15.75 11.06
CA SER A 773 23.30 -16.25 11.48
C SER A 773 22.14 -15.54 10.78
N GLU A 774 20.96 -16.20 10.75
CA GLU A 774 19.76 -15.68 10.09
C GLU A 774 19.19 -14.42 10.77
N ASP A 775 19.62 -14.11 12.01
CA ASP A 775 19.27 -12.92 12.80
C ASP A 775 19.66 -11.58 12.15
N ASN A 776 20.48 -11.59 11.08
CA ASN A 776 21.04 -10.38 10.48
C ASN A 776 20.07 -9.61 9.56
N LEU A 777 19.00 -10.23 9.05
CA LEU A 777 18.00 -9.54 8.23
C LEU A 777 16.87 -9.01 9.11
N SER A 778 16.68 -7.69 9.08
CA SER A 778 15.61 -7.02 9.81
C SER A 778 14.21 -7.43 9.29
N PRO A 779 13.13 -7.23 10.09
CA PRO A 779 11.76 -7.40 9.61
C PRO A 779 11.43 -6.53 8.39
N ALA A 780 12.09 -5.38 8.23
CA ALA A 780 11.95 -4.49 7.08
C ALA A 780 12.59 -5.08 5.81
N GLU A 781 13.80 -5.65 5.92
CA GLU A 781 14.48 -6.32 4.82
C GLU A 781 13.77 -7.61 4.40
N TRP A 782 13.29 -8.42 5.35
CA TRP A 782 12.42 -9.58 5.05
C TRP A 782 11.14 -9.14 4.34
N SER A 783 10.47 -8.10 4.84
CA SER A 783 9.28 -7.52 4.21
C SER A 783 9.56 -7.04 2.80
N ALA A 784 10.72 -6.43 2.56
CA ALA A 784 11.09 -5.91 1.25
C ALA A 784 11.54 -7.02 0.29
N LEU A 785 12.24 -8.05 0.77
CA LEU A 785 12.57 -9.25 -0.02
C LEU A 785 11.29 -9.97 -0.46
N VAL A 786 10.37 -10.23 0.46
CA VAL A 786 9.05 -10.81 0.15
C VAL A 786 8.32 -9.97 -0.90
N PHE A 787 8.34 -8.64 -0.75
CA PHE A 787 7.75 -7.75 -1.74
C PHE A 787 8.34 -7.96 -3.14
N VAL A 788 9.66 -7.89 -3.26
CA VAL A 788 10.37 -7.94 -4.54
C VAL A 788 10.21 -9.29 -5.22
N LEU A 789 10.17 -10.39 -4.45
CA LEU A 789 9.89 -11.71 -4.99
C LEU A 789 8.46 -11.78 -5.55
N LEU A 790 7.47 -11.23 -4.84
CA LEU A 790 6.07 -11.16 -5.28
C LEU A 790 5.82 -10.19 -6.45
N THR A 791 6.75 -9.26 -6.71
CA THR A 791 6.64 -8.23 -7.77
C THR A 791 7.61 -8.42 -8.95
N SER A 792 8.47 -9.43 -8.92
CA SER A 792 9.42 -9.73 -9.99
C SER A 792 8.74 -10.10 -11.31
N GLU A 793 9.41 -9.82 -12.44
CA GLU A 793 8.98 -10.25 -13.78
C GLU A 793 9.15 -11.76 -14.03
N LYS A 794 9.99 -12.44 -13.23
CA LYS A 794 10.08 -13.91 -13.28
C LYS A 794 8.83 -14.49 -12.62
N GLU A 795 8.06 -15.28 -13.37
CA GLU A 795 6.91 -15.99 -12.81
C GLU A 795 7.33 -16.80 -11.58
N LEU A 796 6.62 -16.59 -10.46
CA LEU A 796 6.78 -17.37 -9.23
C LEU A 796 6.20 -18.80 -9.37
N ASP A 797 6.34 -19.42 -10.54
CA ASP A 797 5.83 -20.76 -10.83
C ASP A 797 6.46 -21.79 -9.87
N VAL A 798 7.78 -21.69 -9.63
CA VAL A 798 8.51 -22.58 -8.72
C VAL A 798 9.32 -21.79 -7.69
N PHE A 799 8.83 -21.75 -6.45
CA PHE A 799 9.60 -21.29 -5.30
C PHE A 799 10.44 -22.43 -4.73
N ASP A 800 11.75 -22.22 -4.63
CA ASP A 800 12.70 -23.19 -4.08
C ASP A 800 13.41 -22.55 -2.90
N LEU A 801 13.12 -23.03 -1.70
CA LEU A 801 13.62 -22.46 -0.45
C LEU A 801 15.15 -22.61 -0.35
N LYS A 802 15.73 -23.66 -0.96
CA LYS A 802 17.18 -23.90 -1.02
C LYS A 802 17.94 -22.77 -1.75
N LYS A 803 17.25 -21.94 -2.55
CA LYS A 803 17.81 -20.74 -3.18
C LYS A 803 18.00 -19.57 -2.20
N TYR A 804 17.55 -19.72 -0.95
CA TYR A 804 17.69 -18.76 0.14
C TYR A 804 18.47 -19.43 1.27
N SER A 805 17.81 -20.19 2.15
CA SER A 805 18.46 -21.00 3.19
C SER A 805 17.72 -22.32 3.40
N ARG A 806 18.27 -23.21 4.24
CA ARG A 806 17.62 -24.46 4.64
C ARG A 806 17.12 -24.37 6.09
N SER A 807 16.26 -23.40 6.38
CA SER A 807 15.65 -23.25 7.70
C SER A 807 14.13 -23.06 7.66
N GLU A 808 13.51 -23.44 8.77
CA GLU A 808 12.10 -23.18 9.04
C GLU A 808 11.82 -21.68 9.27
N GLU A 809 12.71 -20.92 9.91
CA GLU A 809 12.48 -19.48 10.05
C GLU A 809 12.37 -18.80 8.67
N THR A 810 13.29 -19.10 7.74
CA THR A 810 13.23 -18.53 6.39
C THR A 810 11.97 -19.00 5.63
N LEU A 811 11.46 -20.21 5.88
CA LEU A 811 10.13 -20.63 5.40
C LEU A 811 9.02 -19.74 5.96
N LEU A 812 9.00 -19.47 7.27
CA LEU A 812 8.00 -18.62 7.91
C LEU A 812 8.05 -17.17 7.39
N ARG A 813 9.26 -16.60 7.24
CA ARG A 813 9.46 -15.26 6.66
C ARG A 813 9.01 -15.17 5.20
N LEU A 814 9.26 -16.21 4.40
CA LEU A 814 8.92 -16.27 2.97
C LEU A 814 7.57 -16.93 2.66
N LEU A 815 6.77 -17.29 3.67
CA LEU A 815 5.45 -17.91 3.51
C LEU A 815 4.50 -17.14 2.56
N PRO A 816 4.49 -15.79 2.47
CA PRO A 816 3.68 -15.09 1.47
C PRO A 816 4.09 -15.40 0.02
N VAL A 817 5.37 -15.70 -0.23
CA VAL A 817 5.88 -16.13 -1.54
C VAL A 817 5.38 -17.54 -1.85
N VAL A 818 5.46 -18.47 -0.87
CA VAL A 818 4.89 -19.83 -1.00
C VAL A 818 3.40 -19.78 -1.34
N LYS A 819 2.62 -18.89 -0.72
CA LYS A 819 1.18 -18.71 -1.00
C LYS A 819 0.86 -18.23 -2.41
N ALA A 820 1.77 -17.46 -3.02
CA ALA A 820 1.62 -16.95 -4.38
C ALA A 820 2.17 -17.91 -5.46
N SER A 821 2.95 -18.92 -5.06
CA SER A 821 3.60 -19.85 -5.98
C SER A 821 2.73 -21.04 -6.36
N ARG A 822 2.97 -21.59 -7.56
CA ARG A 822 2.34 -22.82 -8.03
C ARG A 822 3.05 -24.06 -7.48
N ALA A 823 4.38 -24.05 -7.37
CA ALA A 823 5.17 -25.13 -6.81
C ALA A 823 6.07 -24.60 -5.68
N ALA A 824 6.17 -25.36 -4.59
CA ALA A 824 7.06 -25.08 -3.46
C ALA A 824 8.00 -26.27 -3.20
N LEU A 825 9.30 -26.05 -3.37
CA LEU A 825 10.36 -27.03 -3.14
C LEU A 825 11.04 -26.73 -1.79
N LEU A 826 10.68 -27.53 -0.79
CA LEU A 826 11.07 -27.39 0.62
C LEU A 826 11.85 -28.62 1.14
N SER A 827 12.30 -29.49 0.23
CA SER A 827 12.87 -30.79 0.57
C SER A 827 14.21 -30.70 1.33
N GLY A 828 14.25 -31.16 2.58
CA GLY A 828 15.43 -31.07 3.45
C GLY A 828 15.78 -29.64 3.88
N CYS A 829 14.75 -28.83 4.15
CA CYS A 829 14.87 -27.45 4.66
C CYS A 829 14.66 -27.35 6.18
N GLY A 830 14.58 -28.47 6.91
CA GLY A 830 14.40 -28.50 8.36
C GLY A 830 12.97 -28.18 8.81
N VAL A 831 11.97 -28.42 7.95
CA VAL A 831 10.55 -28.18 8.27
C VAL A 831 10.10 -29.11 9.39
N THR A 832 9.42 -28.56 10.39
CA THR A 832 8.85 -29.27 11.55
C THR A 832 7.32 -29.21 11.53
N GLU A 833 6.68 -29.59 12.64
CA GLU A 833 5.23 -29.47 12.85
C GLU A 833 4.76 -28.00 12.74
N GLU A 834 5.55 -27.03 13.20
CA GLU A 834 5.19 -25.59 13.13
C GLU A 834 5.19 -25.07 11.68
N GLY A 835 6.20 -25.46 10.89
CA GLY A 835 6.23 -25.20 9.45
C GLY A 835 5.08 -25.88 8.71
N CYS A 836 4.70 -27.10 9.09
CA CYS A 836 3.50 -27.75 8.54
C CYS A 836 2.22 -26.97 8.86
N ALA A 837 2.00 -26.55 10.11
CA ALA A 837 0.86 -25.72 10.49
C ALA A 837 0.81 -24.40 9.70
N SER A 838 1.98 -23.80 9.44
CA SER A 838 2.10 -22.59 8.63
C SER A 838 1.76 -22.82 7.14
N LEU A 839 2.20 -23.96 6.56
CA LEU A 839 1.89 -24.37 5.19
C LEU A 839 0.40 -24.69 4.98
N VAL A 840 -0.31 -25.19 5.99
CA VAL A 840 -1.77 -25.38 5.95
C VAL A 840 -2.50 -24.05 5.63
N SER A 841 -1.97 -22.91 6.11
CA SER A 841 -2.54 -21.60 5.77
C SER A 841 -2.35 -21.20 4.29
N ALA A 842 -1.45 -21.86 3.56
CA ALA A 842 -1.29 -21.71 2.11
C ALA A 842 -2.17 -22.71 1.34
N LEU A 843 -2.32 -23.93 1.83
CA LEU A 843 -3.24 -24.92 1.23
C LEU A 843 -4.70 -24.47 1.31
N ARG A 844 -5.09 -23.79 2.40
CA ARG A 844 -6.44 -23.26 2.65
C ARG A 844 -6.70 -21.86 2.07
N SER A 845 -5.74 -21.24 1.38
CA SER A 845 -5.96 -19.90 0.80
C SER A 845 -7.00 -19.93 -0.33
N ASN A 846 -7.67 -18.81 -0.57
CA ASN A 846 -8.67 -18.70 -1.63
C ASN A 846 -8.41 -17.45 -2.49
N PRO A 847 -7.95 -17.61 -3.75
CA PRO A 847 -7.65 -18.87 -4.44
C PRO A 847 -6.33 -19.51 -3.96
N SER A 848 -6.31 -20.83 -3.80
CA SER A 848 -5.06 -21.58 -3.62
C SER A 848 -4.31 -21.68 -4.96
N HIS A 849 -3.13 -21.07 -5.02
CA HIS A 849 -2.24 -21.15 -6.19
C HIS A 849 -1.40 -22.42 -6.22
N LEU A 850 -1.10 -23.00 -5.05
CA LEU A 850 -0.22 -24.15 -4.92
C LEU A 850 -0.82 -25.41 -5.56
N ARG A 851 -0.04 -26.05 -6.43
CA ARG A 851 -0.31 -27.32 -7.13
C ARG A 851 0.72 -28.37 -6.76
N GLU A 852 1.97 -27.99 -6.50
CA GLU A 852 3.03 -28.94 -6.14
C GLU A 852 3.69 -28.54 -4.82
N LEU A 853 3.85 -29.51 -3.91
CA LEU A 853 4.54 -29.33 -2.63
C LEU A 853 5.53 -30.48 -2.42
N ASP A 854 6.82 -30.19 -2.44
CA ASP A 854 7.88 -31.14 -2.10
C ASP A 854 8.46 -30.85 -0.72
N LEU A 855 8.09 -31.70 0.25
CA LEU A 855 8.53 -31.68 1.64
C LEU A 855 9.50 -32.82 1.96
N SER A 856 9.96 -33.57 0.96
CA SER A 856 10.79 -34.77 1.15
C SER A 856 12.05 -34.49 1.99
N ASN A 857 12.53 -35.47 2.76
CA ASN A 857 13.69 -35.39 3.65
C ASN A 857 13.56 -34.50 4.90
N ASN A 858 12.39 -33.93 5.21
CA ASN A 858 12.12 -33.24 6.48
C ASN A 858 11.53 -34.21 7.51
N ASP A 859 11.88 -34.09 8.80
CA ASP A 859 11.49 -35.04 9.85
C ASP A 859 10.07 -34.75 10.40
N LEU A 860 9.08 -34.76 9.50
CA LEU A 860 7.70 -34.34 9.79
C LEU A 860 6.95 -35.26 10.76
N LYS A 861 7.22 -36.57 10.68
CA LYS A 861 6.48 -37.64 11.38
C LYS A 861 4.98 -37.63 11.06
N ASP A 862 4.22 -38.48 11.75
CA ASP A 862 2.77 -38.58 11.58
C ASP A 862 2.03 -37.32 12.02
N SER A 863 2.48 -36.64 13.08
CA SER A 863 1.95 -35.35 13.56
C SER A 863 2.02 -34.23 12.52
N GLY A 864 3.15 -34.08 11.82
CA GLY A 864 3.29 -33.13 10.72
C GLY A 864 2.39 -33.47 9.53
N VAL A 865 2.20 -34.77 9.26
CA VAL A 865 1.31 -35.27 8.20
C VAL A 865 -0.17 -35.09 8.56
N GLU A 866 -0.58 -35.25 9.82
CA GLU A 866 -1.94 -34.98 10.30
C GLU A 866 -2.33 -33.51 10.05
N LEU A 867 -1.45 -32.58 10.41
CA LEU A 867 -1.63 -31.14 10.16
C LEU A 867 -1.82 -30.86 8.65
N LEU A 868 -0.93 -31.38 7.80
CA LEU A 868 -1.03 -31.24 6.34
C LEU A 868 -2.33 -31.85 5.80
N SER A 869 -2.74 -33.01 6.32
CA SER A 869 -3.98 -33.72 5.95
C SER A 869 -5.22 -32.87 6.24
N ALA A 870 -5.25 -32.16 7.38
CA ALA A 870 -6.30 -31.18 7.69
C ALA A 870 -6.28 -29.96 6.73
N GLY A 871 -5.17 -29.68 6.05
CA GLY A 871 -5.08 -28.73 4.95
C GLY A 871 -5.62 -29.29 3.63
N LEU A 872 -5.22 -30.51 3.27
CA LEU A 872 -5.62 -31.21 2.05
C LEU A 872 -7.13 -31.49 1.97
N GLY A 873 -7.73 -31.91 3.09
CA GLY A 873 -9.18 -32.16 3.21
C GLY A 873 -10.06 -30.91 3.11
N ASN A 874 -9.49 -29.71 2.95
CA ASN A 874 -10.27 -28.50 2.73
C ASN A 874 -10.76 -28.41 1.27
N PRO A 875 -12.06 -28.16 1.00
CA PRO A 875 -12.60 -28.09 -0.38
C PRO A 875 -12.03 -27.00 -1.28
N HIS A 876 -11.28 -26.03 -0.75
CA HIS A 876 -10.57 -25.02 -1.53
C HIS A 876 -9.11 -25.39 -1.83
N CYS A 877 -8.59 -26.47 -1.23
CA CYS A 877 -7.27 -26.99 -1.54
C CYS A 877 -7.26 -27.59 -2.95
N LYS A 878 -6.31 -27.13 -3.77
CA LYS A 878 -6.16 -27.50 -5.18
C LYS A 878 -4.80 -28.17 -5.46
N LEU A 879 -4.16 -28.73 -4.44
CA LEU A 879 -2.86 -29.40 -4.58
C LEU A 879 -3.01 -30.64 -5.47
N GLU A 880 -2.12 -30.79 -6.46
CA GLU A 880 -2.09 -31.89 -7.43
C GLU A 880 -0.94 -32.87 -7.14
N THR A 881 0.17 -32.39 -6.58
CA THR A 881 1.34 -33.21 -6.24
C THR A 881 1.81 -32.94 -4.81
N LEU A 882 2.00 -34.00 -4.04
CA LEU A 882 2.59 -33.97 -2.70
C LEU A 882 3.72 -34.99 -2.58
N ARG A 883 4.93 -34.53 -2.24
CA ARG A 883 6.10 -35.39 -2.01
C ARG A 883 6.53 -35.31 -0.55
N LEU A 884 6.50 -36.46 0.12
CA LEU A 884 6.79 -36.69 1.55
C LEU A 884 7.84 -37.80 1.70
N SER A 885 8.70 -37.99 0.71
CA SER A 885 9.71 -39.05 0.72
C SER A 885 10.72 -38.84 1.86
N ARG A 886 11.06 -39.88 2.65
CA ARG A 886 11.97 -39.79 3.82
C ARG A 886 11.53 -38.79 4.91
N CYS A 887 10.24 -38.80 5.26
CA CYS A 887 9.62 -37.91 6.26
C CYS A 887 9.28 -38.55 7.61
N LEU A 888 9.70 -39.81 7.84
CA LEU A 888 9.42 -40.58 9.06
C LEU A 888 7.92 -40.90 9.26
N VAL A 889 7.17 -41.07 8.16
CA VAL A 889 5.73 -41.38 8.18
C VAL A 889 5.50 -42.86 8.44
N THR A 890 4.52 -43.18 9.30
CA THR A 890 4.09 -44.55 9.65
C THR A 890 2.68 -44.85 9.13
N GLU A 891 2.04 -45.93 9.61
CA GLU A 891 0.62 -46.23 9.34
C GLU A 891 -0.32 -45.09 9.78
N GLU A 892 -0.03 -44.41 10.91
CA GLU A 892 -0.90 -43.37 11.50
C GLU A 892 -1.00 -42.11 10.61
N GLY A 893 0.12 -41.65 10.05
CA GLY A 893 0.14 -40.57 9.07
C GLY A 893 -0.51 -40.96 7.74
N CYS A 894 -0.45 -42.24 7.36
CA CYS A 894 -1.14 -42.76 6.18
C CYS A 894 -2.67 -42.77 6.35
N ASP A 895 -3.18 -43.15 7.52
CA ASP A 895 -4.61 -43.08 7.85
C ASP A 895 -5.13 -41.63 7.77
N SER A 896 -4.34 -40.66 8.28
CA SER A 896 -4.65 -39.24 8.16
C SER A 896 -4.76 -38.77 6.70
N LEU A 897 -3.82 -39.18 5.84
CA LEU A 897 -3.85 -38.87 4.40
C LEU A 897 -5.06 -39.49 3.71
N VAL A 898 -5.43 -40.73 4.04
CA VAL A 898 -6.60 -41.41 3.48
C VAL A 898 -7.91 -40.71 3.89
N LEU A 899 -8.02 -40.20 5.13
CA LEU A 899 -9.16 -39.40 5.56
C LEU A 899 -9.25 -38.06 4.80
N ALA A 900 -8.12 -37.40 4.56
CA ALA A 900 -8.07 -36.17 3.77
C ALA A 900 -8.46 -36.38 2.30
N LEU A 901 -7.94 -37.46 1.68
CA LEU A 901 -8.28 -37.84 0.30
C LEU A 901 -9.77 -38.14 0.14
N LYS A 902 -10.41 -38.82 1.11
CA LYS A 902 -11.88 -39.05 1.11
C LYS A 902 -12.67 -37.75 1.27
N SER A 903 -12.12 -36.76 1.98
CA SER A 903 -12.78 -35.48 2.26
C SER A 903 -12.69 -34.49 1.08
N ASN A 904 -11.61 -34.54 0.31
CA ASN A 904 -11.38 -33.70 -0.88
C ASN A 904 -10.73 -34.52 -2.02
N PRO A 905 -11.50 -35.40 -2.70
CA PRO A 905 -10.93 -36.37 -3.63
C PRO A 905 -10.58 -35.82 -5.03
N SER A 906 -10.90 -34.55 -5.31
CA SER A 906 -10.95 -34.02 -6.69
C SER A 906 -9.66 -33.40 -7.23
N HIS A 907 -8.57 -33.33 -6.45
CA HIS A 907 -7.38 -32.55 -6.82
C HIS A 907 -6.04 -33.28 -6.78
N LEU A 908 -5.74 -34.09 -5.75
CA LEU A 908 -4.43 -34.74 -5.66
C LEU A 908 -4.30 -35.88 -6.68
N ARG A 909 -3.19 -35.88 -7.43
CA ARG A 909 -2.84 -36.84 -8.50
C ARG A 909 -1.56 -37.62 -8.25
N GLU A 910 -0.55 -36.98 -7.66
CA GLU A 910 0.73 -37.62 -7.31
C GLU A 910 0.97 -37.53 -5.80
N LEU A 911 1.17 -38.70 -5.17
CA LEU A 911 1.60 -38.82 -3.78
C LEU A 911 2.88 -39.67 -3.72
N ASP A 912 3.97 -39.09 -3.25
CA ASP A 912 5.23 -39.80 -3.02
C ASP A 912 5.53 -39.94 -1.53
N LEU A 913 5.43 -41.18 -1.04
CA LEU A 913 5.73 -41.62 0.33
C LEU A 913 6.93 -42.58 0.35
N SER A 914 7.76 -42.62 -0.69
CA SER A 914 8.95 -43.48 -0.74
C SER A 914 9.89 -43.28 0.45
N TYR A 915 10.59 -44.34 0.84
CA TYR A 915 11.55 -44.39 1.94
C TYR A 915 10.96 -43.98 3.31
N ASN A 916 9.64 -44.11 3.49
CA ASN A 916 8.95 -44.10 4.79
C ASN A 916 8.60 -45.54 5.22
N HIS A 917 7.82 -45.70 6.29
CA HIS A 917 7.31 -46.99 6.76
C HIS A 917 5.77 -47.00 6.87
N PRO A 918 5.05 -46.85 5.73
CA PRO A 918 3.58 -46.77 5.68
C PRO A 918 2.84 -48.04 6.12
N GLY A 919 3.56 -49.14 6.44
CA GLY A 919 3.02 -50.43 6.83
C GLY A 919 2.13 -51.12 5.79
N ASP A 920 1.79 -52.38 6.04
CA ASP A 920 0.89 -53.14 5.14
C ASP A 920 -0.53 -52.55 5.14
N SER A 921 -0.97 -51.98 6.26
CA SER A 921 -2.31 -51.38 6.35
C SER A 921 -2.38 -50.07 5.58
N GLY A 922 -1.41 -49.16 5.79
CA GLY A 922 -1.38 -47.86 5.12
C GLY A 922 -1.16 -47.99 3.61
N VAL A 923 -0.27 -48.88 3.16
CA VAL A 923 -0.11 -49.20 1.73
C VAL A 923 -1.43 -49.68 1.13
N ARG A 924 -2.10 -50.66 1.75
CA ARG A 924 -3.39 -51.18 1.26
C ARG A 924 -4.46 -50.09 1.18
N LEU A 925 -4.57 -49.23 2.20
CA LEU A 925 -5.59 -48.16 2.24
C LEU A 925 -5.31 -47.05 1.21
N LEU A 926 -4.05 -46.70 0.97
CA LEU A 926 -3.66 -45.73 -0.05
C LEU A 926 -3.80 -46.30 -1.47
N SER A 927 -3.41 -47.55 -1.69
CA SER A 927 -3.57 -48.24 -2.99
C SER A 927 -5.04 -48.42 -3.37
N ALA A 928 -5.94 -48.70 -2.42
CA ALA A 928 -7.38 -48.72 -2.69
C ALA A 928 -7.91 -47.36 -3.21
N GLY A 929 -7.25 -46.25 -2.88
CA GLY A 929 -7.54 -44.93 -3.43
C GLY A 929 -7.19 -44.76 -4.92
N LEU A 930 -6.34 -45.61 -5.50
CA LEU A 930 -6.10 -45.63 -6.96
C LEU A 930 -7.23 -46.34 -7.73
N GLU A 931 -7.97 -47.23 -7.04
CA GLU A 931 -9.07 -48.02 -7.62
C GLU A 931 -10.44 -47.35 -7.45
N ASP A 932 -10.55 -46.37 -6.55
CA ASP A 932 -11.79 -45.61 -6.29
C ASP A 932 -12.08 -44.63 -7.44
N PRO A 933 -13.18 -44.78 -8.21
CA PRO A 933 -13.53 -43.90 -9.32
C PRO A 933 -13.88 -42.46 -8.90
N HIS A 934 -14.04 -42.19 -7.60
CA HIS A 934 -14.22 -40.85 -7.07
C HIS A 934 -12.89 -40.15 -6.74
N CYS A 935 -11.79 -40.89 -6.58
CA CYS A 935 -10.46 -40.35 -6.35
C CYS A 935 -9.77 -39.96 -7.68
N ARG A 936 -8.83 -39.02 -7.61
CA ARG A 936 -8.00 -38.59 -8.75
C ARG A 936 -6.53 -38.95 -8.63
N LEU A 937 -6.16 -39.80 -7.68
CA LEU A 937 -4.78 -40.22 -7.51
C LEU A 937 -4.36 -41.08 -8.72
N GLU A 938 -3.46 -40.55 -9.55
CA GLU A 938 -2.93 -41.17 -10.77
C GLU A 938 -1.63 -41.93 -10.48
N LYS A 939 -0.85 -41.48 -9.48
CA LYS A 939 0.47 -42.01 -9.13
C LYS A 939 0.70 -42.03 -7.62
N LEU A 940 0.99 -43.20 -7.09
CA LEU A 940 1.40 -43.43 -5.71
C LEU A 940 2.79 -44.08 -5.69
N ASN A 941 3.72 -43.53 -4.92
CA ASN A 941 4.99 -44.20 -4.61
C ASN A 941 5.08 -44.51 -3.12
N VAL A 942 5.32 -45.78 -2.79
CA VAL A 942 5.42 -46.32 -1.42
C VAL A 942 6.62 -47.27 -1.28
N GLU A 943 7.65 -47.12 -2.13
CA GLU A 943 8.89 -47.90 -2.05
C GLU A 943 9.48 -47.85 -0.62
N HIS A 944 9.61 -48.99 0.05
CA HIS A 944 10.10 -49.02 1.43
C HIS A 944 11.63 -48.99 1.50
N GLY A 945 12.17 -48.16 2.40
CA GLY A 945 13.61 -47.90 2.50
C GLY A 945 14.41 -48.80 3.44
N GLY A 946 13.77 -49.75 4.13
CA GLY A 946 14.38 -50.52 5.22
C GLY A 946 14.35 -49.76 6.55
N GLU A 947 14.63 -50.46 7.66
CA GLU A 947 14.50 -49.91 9.03
C GLU A 947 15.34 -48.65 9.28
N TYR A 948 16.48 -48.49 8.61
CA TYR A 948 17.39 -47.37 8.83
C TYR A 948 16.82 -46.02 8.35
N THR A 949 15.86 -45.99 7.42
CA THR A 949 15.24 -44.71 6.99
C THR A 949 14.29 -44.12 8.01
N MET A 950 13.95 -44.86 9.08
CA MET A 950 13.12 -44.39 10.20
C MET A 950 13.93 -43.77 11.37
N LYS A 951 15.26 -43.65 11.24
CA LYS A 951 16.07 -42.91 12.22
C LYS A 951 15.94 -41.40 12.00
N PRO A 952 15.79 -40.56 13.03
CA PRO A 952 15.72 -39.11 12.86
C PRO A 952 17.10 -38.51 12.48
N GLY A 953 17.07 -37.31 11.89
CA GLY A 953 18.25 -36.52 11.56
C GLY A 953 19.15 -37.15 10.52
N LEU A 954 20.47 -37.00 10.69
CA LEU A 954 21.46 -37.47 9.71
C LEU A 954 21.59 -39.00 9.66
N ARG A 955 21.16 -39.71 10.72
CA ARG A 955 21.27 -41.16 10.84
C ARG A 955 20.35 -41.94 9.88
N LYS A 956 19.42 -41.29 9.17
CA LYS A 956 18.68 -41.90 8.03
C LYS A 956 19.50 -42.04 6.74
N TYR A 957 20.69 -41.43 6.68
CA TYR A 957 21.60 -41.52 5.54
C TYR A 957 22.79 -42.46 5.80
N ILE A 958 22.70 -43.35 6.81
CA ILE A 958 23.79 -44.29 7.13
C ILE A 958 24.18 -45.08 5.87
N CYS A 959 25.48 -45.09 5.56
CA CYS A 959 26.06 -45.90 4.51
C CYS A 959 27.11 -46.86 5.08
N ASP A 960 27.07 -48.11 4.62
CA ASP A 960 28.12 -49.09 4.94
C ASP A 960 29.37 -48.80 4.10
N LEU A 961 30.53 -48.82 4.75
CA LEU A 961 31.84 -48.53 4.16
C LEU A 961 32.83 -49.65 4.48
N THR A 962 33.73 -49.95 3.54
CA THR A 962 34.79 -50.96 3.71
C THR A 962 36.14 -50.42 3.25
N LEU A 963 37.20 -50.65 4.03
CA LEU A 963 38.55 -50.17 3.73
C LEU A 963 39.18 -50.99 2.59
N ASP A 964 39.77 -50.31 1.60
CA ASP A 964 40.33 -50.97 0.41
C ASP A 964 41.80 -51.39 0.60
N LEU A 965 42.00 -52.71 0.70
CA LEU A 965 43.29 -53.41 0.71
C LEU A 965 44.22 -53.03 -0.46
N ASN A 966 43.69 -52.48 -1.55
CA ASN A 966 44.45 -52.03 -2.71
C ASN A 966 45.00 -50.60 -2.58
N THR A 967 44.52 -49.82 -1.60
CA THR A 967 44.96 -48.43 -1.35
C THR A 967 45.80 -48.28 -0.09
N VAL A 968 45.57 -49.15 0.92
CA VAL A 968 46.20 -49.08 2.24
C VAL A 968 47.74 -49.08 2.19
N ASP A 969 48.36 -48.12 2.85
CA ASP A 969 49.81 -48.07 3.03
C ASP A 969 50.35 -49.31 3.77
N ARG A 970 51.63 -49.64 3.55
CA ARG A 970 52.24 -50.84 4.15
C ARG A 970 52.43 -50.75 5.66
N LEU A 971 52.49 -49.56 6.28
CA LEU A 971 52.56 -49.42 7.74
C LEU A 971 51.19 -49.54 8.42
N LEU A 972 50.11 -49.80 7.66
CA LEU A 972 48.75 -49.86 8.17
C LEU A 972 48.20 -51.29 8.14
N PHE A 973 47.80 -51.83 9.29
CA PHE A 973 47.14 -53.12 9.39
C PHE A 973 45.62 -52.99 9.37
N LEU A 974 44.96 -53.64 8.39
CA LEU A 974 43.51 -53.78 8.34
C LEU A 974 43.00 -54.97 9.16
N SER A 975 41.91 -54.76 9.89
CA SER A 975 41.28 -55.73 10.80
C SER A 975 39.77 -55.52 10.86
N GLU A 976 39.06 -56.35 11.65
CA GLU A 976 37.60 -56.27 11.84
C GLU A 976 36.85 -56.24 10.49
N GLU A 977 37.10 -57.25 9.63
CA GLU A 977 36.53 -57.37 8.27
C GLU A 977 36.79 -56.15 7.38
N ASN A 978 37.98 -55.55 7.49
CA ASN A 978 38.37 -54.29 6.85
C ASN A 978 37.49 -53.09 7.26
N ARG A 979 36.91 -53.09 8.47
CA ARG A 979 36.26 -51.92 9.07
C ARG A 979 37.18 -51.12 9.99
N LYS A 980 38.39 -51.62 10.29
CA LYS A 980 39.36 -50.96 11.16
C LYS A 980 40.78 -50.98 10.62
N VAL A 981 41.46 -49.85 10.73
CA VAL A 981 42.88 -49.67 10.39
C VAL A 981 43.69 -49.32 11.64
N THR A 982 44.89 -49.89 11.78
CA THR A 982 45.81 -49.64 12.90
C THR A 982 47.23 -49.43 12.38
N CYS A 983 47.92 -48.37 12.82
CA CYS A 983 49.33 -48.13 12.47
C CYS A 983 50.26 -49.13 13.18
N ARG A 984 51.24 -49.65 12.43
CA ARG A 984 52.27 -50.60 12.86
C ARG A 984 53.66 -50.15 12.42
N THR A 985 54.64 -50.42 13.27
CA THR A 985 56.07 -50.20 12.97
C THR A 985 56.62 -51.15 11.90
N GLU A 986 55.96 -52.29 11.68
CA GLU A 986 56.35 -53.31 10.69
C GLU A 986 55.51 -53.21 9.41
N GLU A 987 56.15 -53.27 8.24
CA GLU A 987 55.46 -53.34 6.94
C GLU A 987 54.60 -54.61 6.84
N GLN A 988 53.33 -54.42 6.49
CA GLN A 988 52.38 -55.49 6.24
C GLN A 988 52.61 -56.10 4.84
N PRO A 989 52.49 -57.43 4.67
CA PRO A 989 52.85 -58.14 3.44
C PRO A 989 51.79 -58.02 2.34
N TYR A 990 51.35 -56.80 2.03
CA TYR A 990 50.39 -56.55 0.96
C TYR A 990 51.05 -56.59 -0.43
N PRO A 991 50.38 -57.13 -1.46
CA PRO A 991 50.88 -57.07 -2.84
C PRO A 991 51.02 -55.64 -3.35
N ASP A 992 52.00 -55.41 -4.23
CA ASP A 992 52.14 -54.14 -4.95
C ASP A 992 50.91 -53.85 -5.81
N HIS A 993 50.45 -52.60 -5.77
CA HIS A 993 49.25 -52.16 -6.47
C HIS A 993 49.35 -50.67 -6.84
N PRO A 994 48.97 -50.23 -8.05
CA PRO A 994 49.17 -48.84 -8.49
C PRO A 994 48.37 -47.79 -7.70
N GLU A 995 47.28 -48.19 -7.03
CA GLU A 995 46.49 -47.31 -6.15
C GLU A 995 46.99 -47.26 -4.70
N ARG A 996 48.07 -47.98 -4.36
CA ARG A 996 48.58 -48.07 -2.98
C ARG A 996 49.34 -46.80 -2.60
N PHE A 997 49.01 -46.23 -1.44
CA PHE A 997 49.83 -45.18 -0.83
C PHE A 997 51.18 -45.75 -0.35
N GLU A 998 52.29 -45.03 -0.56
CA GLU A 998 53.63 -45.52 -0.20
C GLU A 998 54.44 -44.57 0.70
N ASP A 999 54.20 -43.26 0.61
CA ASP A 999 54.98 -42.26 1.36
C ASP A 999 54.33 -41.88 2.71
N TRP A 1000 53.04 -42.19 2.90
CA TRP A 1000 52.25 -41.79 4.06
C TRP A 1000 51.21 -42.84 4.44
N GLY A 1001 51.09 -43.11 5.74
CA GLY A 1001 50.16 -44.09 6.34
C GLY A 1001 48.68 -43.74 6.16
N GLN A 1002 48.15 -43.94 4.95
CA GLN A 1002 46.78 -43.61 4.54
C GLN A 1002 46.04 -44.80 3.91
N VAL A 1003 44.70 -44.77 3.95
CA VAL A 1003 43.81 -45.76 3.31
C VAL A 1003 42.52 -45.08 2.83
N LEU A 1004 41.96 -45.54 1.72
CA LEU A 1004 40.61 -45.17 1.27
C LEU A 1004 39.59 -46.30 1.51
N CYS A 1005 38.32 -45.94 1.62
CA CYS A 1005 37.22 -46.88 1.42
C CYS A 1005 37.07 -47.27 -0.05
N ARG A 1006 36.48 -48.44 -0.30
CA ARG A 1006 36.17 -48.94 -1.64
C ARG A 1006 35.01 -48.19 -2.29
N GLU A 1007 34.06 -47.71 -1.49
CA GLU A 1007 32.81 -47.10 -1.94
C GLU A 1007 33.01 -45.63 -2.34
N GLY A 1008 32.75 -45.32 -3.62
CA GLY A 1008 32.73 -43.95 -4.13
C GLY A 1008 31.34 -43.31 -3.95
N LEU A 1009 31.25 -42.26 -3.14
CA LEU A 1009 30.00 -41.63 -2.73
C LEU A 1009 29.59 -40.49 -3.68
N THR A 1010 28.33 -40.51 -4.14
CA THR A 1010 27.72 -39.52 -5.05
C THR A 1010 26.36 -39.00 -4.58
N GLY A 1011 25.88 -39.45 -3.42
CA GLY A 1011 24.57 -39.11 -2.86
C GLY A 1011 24.65 -38.43 -1.49
N ARG A 1012 23.57 -38.56 -0.71
CA ARG A 1012 23.56 -38.21 0.72
C ARG A 1012 23.98 -39.41 1.55
N CYS A 1013 25.10 -39.27 2.26
CA CYS A 1013 25.76 -40.36 2.98
C CYS A 1013 26.17 -39.88 4.37
N TYR A 1014 25.99 -40.72 5.38
CA TYR A 1014 26.39 -40.49 6.76
C TYR A 1014 27.14 -41.72 7.28
N TRP A 1015 28.26 -41.51 7.96
CA TRP A 1015 28.97 -42.57 8.66
C TRP A 1015 29.58 -42.02 9.94
N GLU A 1016 29.79 -42.89 10.93
CA GLU A 1016 30.44 -42.53 12.20
C GLU A 1016 31.79 -43.25 12.26
N VAL A 1017 32.81 -42.54 12.72
CA VAL A 1017 34.20 -43.00 12.74
C VAL A 1017 34.72 -42.86 14.17
N GLU A 1018 35.20 -43.92 14.78
CA GLU A 1018 35.84 -43.90 16.10
C GLU A 1018 37.36 -44.03 15.96
N TRP A 1019 38.13 -43.21 16.67
CA TRP A 1019 39.59 -43.24 16.62
C TRP A 1019 40.24 -43.41 18.00
N SER A 1020 41.45 -43.95 18.03
CA SER A 1020 42.22 -44.19 19.25
C SER A 1020 43.69 -43.86 19.06
N GLY A 1021 44.36 -43.36 20.10
CA GLY A 1021 45.78 -43.05 20.07
C GLY A 1021 46.05 -41.56 20.20
N LYS A 1022 47.10 -41.04 19.55
CA LYS A 1022 47.51 -39.62 19.67
C LYS A 1022 46.79 -38.69 18.67
N GLY A 1023 46.23 -39.25 17.61
CA GLY A 1023 45.44 -38.52 16.63
C GLY A 1023 45.14 -39.34 15.38
N ALA A 1024 44.20 -38.85 14.59
CA ALA A 1024 43.79 -39.45 13.31
C ALA A 1024 43.35 -38.36 12.33
N GLY A 1025 43.48 -38.62 11.04
CA GLY A 1025 42.83 -37.83 10.01
C GLY A 1025 41.63 -38.55 9.43
N ILE A 1026 40.53 -37.82 9.25
CA ILE A 1026 39.26 -38.32 8.73
C ILE A 1026 38.88 -37.40 7.57
N GLY A 1027 38.75 -37.93 6.36
CA GLY A 1027 38.50 -37.10 5.19
C GLY A 1027 37.78 -37.82 4.05
N VAL A 1028 37.65 -37.09 2.93
CA VAL A 1028 37.17 -37.60 1.66
C VAL A 1028 38.01 -37.04 0.52
N THR A 1029 38.16 -37.79 -0.57
CA THR A 1029 38.97 -37.38 -1.72
C THR A 1029 38.39 -37.87 -3.03
N TYR A 1030 38.68 -37.17 -4.13
CA TYR A 1030 38.52 -37.74 -5.47
C TYR A 1030 39.48 -38.90 -5.69
N LYS A 1031 39.13 -39.82 -6.59
CA LYS A 1031 39.97 -41.00 -6.87
C LYS A 1031 41.37 -40.63 -7.37
N GLY A 1032 41.49 -39.54 -8.13
CA GLY A 1032 42.74 -39.05 -8.73
C GLY A 1032 43.69 -38.28 -7.80
N ILE A 1033 43.64 -38.51 -6.48
CA ILE A 1033 44.68 -38.06 -5.54
C ILE A 1033 46.00 -38.80 -5.82
N SER A 1034 47.14 -38.13 -5.68
CA SER A 1034 48.45 -38.77 -5.89
C SER A 1034 48.69 -39.82 -4.80
N ARG A 1035 49.17 -41.00 -5.18
CA ARG A 1035 49.49 -42.09 -4.23
C ARG A 1035 50.90 -42.02 -3.65
N ARG A 1036 51.75 -41.22 -4.30
CA ARG A 1036 53.16 -40.99 -3.99
C ARG A 1036 53.51 -39.54 -4.28
N GLY A 1037 54.58 -39.02 -3.68
CA GLY A 1037 55.11 -37.67 -3.97
C GLY A 1037 55.27 -36.79 -2.74
N GLU A 1038 55.32 -35.46 -2.98
CA GLU A 1038 55.43 -34.50 -1.88
C GLU A 1038 54.16 -34.45 -1.02
N PHE A 1039 54.30 -33.98 0.21
CA PHE A 1039 53.26 -34.01 1.24
C PHE A 1039 51.93 -33.37 0.79
N GLU A 1040 52.00 -32.26 0.06
CA GLU A 1040 50.84 -31.53 -0.44
C GLU A 1040 50.07 -32.33 -1.50
N ASP A 1041 50.77 -33.07 -2.38
CA ASP A 1041 50.16 -33.81 -3.50
C ASP A 1041 49.35 -35.03 -3.09
N CYS A 1042 49.79 -35.72 -2.04
CA CYS A 1042 49.32 -37.08 -1.72
C CYS A 1042 48.62 -37.24 -0.37
N VAL A 1043 48.76 -36.28 0.56
CA VAL A 1043 48.07 -36.37 1.87
C VAL A 1043 46.66 -35.80 1.79
N ILE A 1044 45.69 -36.56 2.28
CA ILE A 1044 44.28 -36.19 2.31
C ILE A 1044 44.10 -34.89 3.13
N GLY A 1045 43.39 -33.92 2.58
CA GLY A 1045 43.14 -32.60 3.17
C GLY A 1045 44.18 -31.52 2.86
N TYR A 1046 45.31 -31.84 2.21
CA TYR A 1046 46.37 -30.87 1.92
C TYR A 1046 46.37 -30.34 0.47
N ASN A 1047 45.75 -31.05 -0.47
CA ASN A 1047 45.53 -30.61 -1.86
C ASN A 1047 44.11 -30.08 -2.10
N ASP A 1048 43.86 -29.64 -3.33
CA ASP A 1048 42.56 -29.21 -3.88
C ASP A 1048 41.61 -30.37 -4.22
N LYS A 1049 42.05 -31.63 -4.13
CA LYS A 1049 41.27 -32.85 -4.42
C LYS A 1049 40.69 -33.53 -3.18
N SER A 1050 40.92 -33.00 -1.97
CA SER A 1050 40.58 -33.68 -0.73
C SER A 1050 40.28 -32.74 0.44
N TRP A 1051 39.34 -33.15 1.29
CA TRP A 1051 38.85 -32.40 2.46
C TRP A 1051 38.97 -33.27 3.70
N SER A 1052 39.27 -32.65 4.85
CA SER A 1052 39.49 -33.44 6.06
C SER A 1052 39.29 -32.72 7.38
N LEU A 1053 39.22 -33.53 8.44
CA LEU A 1053 39.30 -33.18 9.84
C LEU A 1053 40.49 -33.94 10.47
N THR A 1054 41.53 -33.21 10.88
CA THR A 1054 42.58 -33.76 11.75
C THR A 1054 42.10 -33.73 13.21
N CYS A 1055 42.11 -34.89 13.86
CA CYS A 1055 41.62 -35.13 15.22
C CYS A 1055 42.80 -35.38 16.18
N SER A 1056 42.72 -34.84 17.39
CA SER A 1056 43.68 -35.08 18.48
C SER A 1056 43.05 -34.73 19.84
N ASP A 1057 43.56 -35.29 20.94
CA ASP A 1057 43.06 -35.05 22.31
C ASP A 1057 42.92 -33.58 22.72
N LYS A 1058 43.65 -32.69 22.04
CA LYS A 1058 43.78 -31.26 22.40
C LYS A 1058 43.07 -30.31 21.45
N ARG A 1059 42.76 -30.74 20.22
CA ARG A 1059 42.19 -29.89 19.17
C ARG A 1059 41.69 -30.70 17.97
N TYR A 1060 40.70 -30.13 17.29
CA TYR A 1060 40.28 -30.52 15.95
C TYR A 1060 40.67 -29.44 14.95
N VAL A 1061 41.08 -29.84 13.74
CA VAL A 1061 41.53 -28.94 12.68
C VAL A 1061 40.92 -29.37 11.35
N ALA A 1062 40.04 -28.55 10.78
CA ALA A 1062 39.55 -28.75 9.42
C ALA A 1062 40.61 -28.30 8.40
N ARG A 1063 40.85 -29.09 7.34
CA ARG A 1063 41.84 -28.79 6.29
C ARG A 1063 41.30 -28.99 4.86
N TYR A 1064 41.70 -28.09 3.97
CA TYR A 1064 41.51 -28.16 2.52
C TYR A 1064 42.55 -27.25 1.83
N ASN A 1065 43.26 -27.77 0.82
CA ASN A 1065 44.20 -27.00 -0.01
C ASN A 1065 45.17 -26.11 0.81
N ASP A 1066 45.97 -26.77 1.66
CA ASP A 1066 46.85 -26.28 2.75
C ASP A 1066 46.26 -25.28 3.79
N ASN A 1067 45.06 -24.76 3.55
CA ASN A 1067 44.36 -23.93 4.52
C ASN A 1067 43.82 -24.78 5.68
N HIS A 1068 43.90 -24.24 6.89
CA HIS A 1068 43.45 -24.92 8.10
C HIS A 1068 42.64 -24.01 9.03
N THR A 1069 41.57 -24.56 9.59
CA THR A 1069 40.70 -23.89 10.56
C THR A 1069 40.70 -24.66 11.88
N PHE A 1070 41.05 -23.99 12.98
CA PHE A 1070 40.94 -24.56 14.33
C PHE A 1070 39.48 -24.54 14.78
N ILE A 1071 39.02 -25.63 15.41
CA ILE A 1071 37.63 -25.77 15.87
C ILE A 1071 37.63 -25.81 17.41
N ASP A 1072 37.03 -24.79 18.01
CA ASP A 1072 36.80 -24.71 19.46
C ASP A 1072 35.56 -25.52 19.85
N ILE A 1073 35.75 -26.65 20.52
CA ILE A 1073 34.66 -27.54 20.96
C ILE A 1073 34.79 -27.78 22.46
N PRO A 1074 33.70 -27.67 23.26
CA PRO A 1074 33.74 -28.05 24.67
C PRO A 1074 34.12 -29.53 24.83
N SER A 1075 34.80 -29.85 25.93
CA SER A 1075 35.60 -31.07 26.17
C SER A 1075 34.81 -32.40 26.28
N SER A 1076 34.03 -32.72 25.26
CA SER A 1076 33.48 -34.04 25.03
C SER A 1076 34.61 -35.02 24.73
N LYS A 1077 34.78 -36.03 25.59
CA LYS A 1077 35.81 -37.07 25.46
C LYS A 1077 35.44 -38.14 24.42
N SER A 1078 34.56 -37.82 23.47
CA SER A 1078 34.20 -38.76 22.41
C SER A 1078 35.23 -38.67 21.32
N HIS A 1079 35.91 -39.78 21.05
CA HIS A 1079 36.73 -39.94 19.85
C HIS A 1079 35.90 -40.40 18.64
N ARG A 1080 34.58 -40.23 18.69
CA ARG A 1080 33.66 -40.58 17.63
C ARG A 1080 33.24 -39.34 16.84
N VAL A 1081 33.49 -39.37 15.54
CA VAL A 1081 33.20 -38.30 14.59
C VAL A 1081 32.15 -38.79 13.60
N GLY A 1082 31.01 -38.13 13.54
CA GLY A 1082 30.03 -38.29 12.47
C GLY A 1082 30.45 -37.47 11.26
N VAL A 1083 30.44 -38.08 10.07
CA VAL A 1083 30.70 -37.41 8.79
C VAL A 1083 29.44 -37.49 7.95
N TYR A 1084 29.00 -36.35 7.42
CA TYR A 1084 27.85 -36.23 6.53
C TYR A 1084 28.26 -35.57 5.22
N LEU A 1085 27.98 -36.26 4.11
CA LEU A 1085 28.15 -35.76 2.76
C LEU A 1085 26.77 -35.55 2.13
N ASP A 1086 26.47 -34.34 1.65
CA ASP A 1086 25.35 -34.05 0.75
C ASP A 1086 25.95 -33.70 -0.62
N TRP A 1087 26.39 -34.73 -1.35
CA TRP A 1087 27.13 -34.56 -2.61
C TRP A 1087 26.39 -33.67 -3.63
N PRO A 1088 25.06 -33.82 -3.86
CA PRO A 1088 24.31 -32.94 -4.77
C PRO A 1088 24.20 -31.47 -4.29
N ALA A 1089 24.43 -31.21 -3.01
CA ALA A 1089 24.43 -29.86 -2.44
C ALA A 1089 25.82 -29.22 -2.39
N GLY A 1090 26.88 -30.02 -2.64
CA GLY A 1090 28.24 -29.56 -2.50
C GLY A 1090 28.68 -29.32 -1.06
N THR A 1091 28.14 -30.06 -0.08
CA THR A 1091 28.52 -29.88 1.34
C THR A 1091 29.04 -31.16 2.00
N LEU A 1092 30.09 -31.01 2.80
CA LEU A 1092 30.69 -32.04 3.65
C LEU A 1092 30.79 -31.51 5.08
N SER A 1093 30.09 -32.14 6.01
CA SER A 1093 29.97 -31.70 7.40
C SER A 1093 30.51 -32.74 8.38
N PHE A 1094 31.19 -32.26 9.42
CA PHE A 1094 31.74 -33.06 10.51
C PHE A 1094 31.03 -32.75 11.83
N TYR A 1095 30.80 -33.78 12.64
CA TYR A 1095 30.07 -33.73 13.90
C TYR A 1095 30.82 -34.50 14.98
N SER A 1096 30.89 -33.99 16.21
CA SER A 1096 31.26 -34.78 17.37
C SER A 1096 30.04 -35.61 17.76
N ALA A 1097 30.18 -36.94 17.73
CA ALA A 1097 29.10 -37.86 18.00
C ALA A 1097 29.20 -38.40 19.43
N SER A 1098 28.14 -38.21 20.22
CA SER A 1098 27.87 -39.00 21.43
C SER A 1098 26.71 -39.97 21.14
N SER A 1099 26.33 -40.83 22.09
CA SER A 1099 25.34 -41.90 21.86
C SER A 1099 24.08 -41.40 21.13
N ASP A 1100 23.53 -40.27 21.58
CA ASP A 1100 22.25 -39.73 21.12
C ASP A 1100 22.33 -38.27 20.63
N THR A 1101 23.52 -37.65 20.58
CA THR A 1101 23.67 -36.26 20.16
C THR A 1101 24.79 -36.07 19.13
N LEU A 1102 24.51 -35.30 18.08
CA LEU A 1102 25.49 -34.85 17.09
C LEU A 1102 25.75 -33.35 17.26
N THR A 1103 26.95 -32.98 17.70
CA THR A 1103 27.38 -31.59 17.82
C THR A 1103 28.14 -31.19 16.57
N HIS A 1104 27.64 -30.23 15.79
CA HIS A 1104 28.32 -29.76 14.58
C HIS A 1104 29.72 -29.20 14.90
N MET A 1105 30.70 -29.52 14.05
CA MET A 1105 32.10 -29.08 14.19
C MET A 1105 32.49 -28.14 13.04
N HIS A 1106 32.24 -28.56 11.80
CA HIS A 1106 32.65 -27.82 10.60
C HIS A 1106 31.86 -28.27 9.37
N THR A 1107 31.74 -27.39 8.38
CA THR A 1107 31.20 -27.72 7.05
C THR A 1107 32.08 -27.11 5.97
N PHE A 1108 32.55 -27.93 5.04
CA PHE A 1108 33.09 -27.48 3.76
C PHE A 1108 31.97 -27.33 2.74
N THR A 1109 32.06 -26.31 1.91
CA THR A 1109 31.19 -26.10 0.75
C THR A 1109 32.06 -26.06 -0.51
N SER A 1110 31.79 -26.97 -1.46
CA SER A 1110 32.56 -27.15 -2.69
C SER A 1110 31.70 -27.75 -3.80
N THR A 1111 31.98 -27.44 -5.07
CA THR A 1111 31.32 -28.10 -6.20
C THR A 1111 32.00 -29.44 -6.48
N PHE A 1112 31.38 -30.55 -6.06
CA PHE A 1112 31.93 -31.88 -6.30
C PHE A 1112 31.73 -32.30 -7.77
N THR A 1113 32.81 -32.73 -8.43
CA THR A 1113 32.80 -33.09 -9.86
C THR A 1113 32.84 -34.60 -10.11
N GLU A 1114 33.30 -35.38 -9.13
CA GLU A 1114 33.52 -36.82 -9.20
C GLU A 1114 33.06 -37.51 -7.90
N PRO A 1115 32.89 -38.85 -7.89
CA PRO A 1115 32.63 -39.59 -6.66
C PRO A 1115 33.71 -39.36 -5.60
N LEU A 1116 33.28 -39.15 -4.35
CA LEU A 1116 34.17 -38.95 -3.22
C LEU A 1116 34.37 -40.25 -2.45
N TYR A 1117 35.63 -40.60 -2.21
CA TYR A 1117 36.02 -41.78 -1.46
C TYR A 1117 36.40 -41.34 -0.04
N PRO A 1118 35.72 -41.82 1.01
CA PRO A 1118 36.17 -41.65 2.38
C PRO A 1118 37.58 -42.20 2.56
N GLY A 1119 38.37 -41.56 3.42
CA GLY A 1119 39.75 -41.97 3.67
C GLY A 1119 40.26 -41.52 5.04
N PHE A 1120 41.19 -42.31 5.56
CA PHE A 1120 41.68 -42.20 6.93
C PHE A 1120 43.19 -42.34 6.97
N TRP A 1121 43.82 -41.72 7.97
CA TRP A 1121 45.24 -41.85 8.20
C TRP A 1121 45.61 -41.70 9.68
N VAL A 1122 46.67 -42.40 10.06
CA VAL A 1122 47.18 -42.50 11.45
C VAL A 1122 48.71 -42.55 11.42
N TYR A 1123 49.36 -42.03 12.45
CA TYR A 1123 50.80 -41.74 12.39
C TYR A 1123 51.67 -42.52 13.39
N TYR A 1124 51.18 -42.81 14.60
CA TYR A 1124 51.98 -43.46 15.63
C TYR A 1124 51.58 -44.94 15.79
N ASP A 1125 52.57 -45.79 16.08
CA ASP A 1125 52.33 -47.22 16.35
C ASP A 1125 51.24 -47.41 17.42
N GLY A 1126 50.20 -48.18 17.07
CA GLY A 1126 49.02 -48.41 17.90
C GLY A 1126 47.89 -47.39 17.76
N ASP A 1127 48.07 -46.27 17.04
CA ASP A 1127 46.95 -45.41 16.62
C ASP A 1127 46.01 -46.21 15.71
N SER A 1128 44.68 -46.05 15.88
CA SER A 1128 43.69 -46.79 15.08
C SER A 1128 42.44 -45.96 14.75
N VAL A 1129 41.75 -46.37 13.69
CA VAL A 1129 40.47 -45.80 13.22
C VAL A 1129 39.54 -46.94 12.83
N SER A 1130 38.30 -46.91 13.32
CA SER A 1130 37.24 -47.90 13.03
C SER A 1130 35.94 -47.23 12.55
N LEU A 1131 35.28 -47.88 11.59
CA LEU A 1131 33.97 -47.56 11.01
C LEU A 1131 32.80 -48.16 11.81
#